data_AF-A0A2S7TPS7-F1
#
_entry.id   AF-A0A2S7TPS7-F1
#
_cell.length_a   1.000
_cell.length_b   1.000
_cell.length_c   1.000
_cell.angle_alpha   90.00
_cell.angle_beta   90.00
_cell.angle_gamma   90.00
#
_symmetry.space_group_name_H-M   'P 1'
#
loop_
_entity.id
_entity.type
_entity.pdbx_description
1 polymer ?
#
loop_
_entity_poly.entity_id
_entity_poly.type
_entity_poly.pdbx_seq_one_letter_code
_entity_poly.pdbx_strand_id
1 'polypeptide(L)'
;MNLYYEEAGAFKVGRVLQEQGNAYQVETLHGKRTKVKSNSVMLKFDALECAEFHAQVEALAKEVDTEFLWECSPEGEFDFTAMAQEYFGEKPTVVQQAATLAALHAAPIHFHRKGKGMYRAAPPEILQAALAGLEKKRLAAEQQQAWADALVRRELPDGFAKQAATLLVRPDKNSAEYKALMLACTEAGRSPDVLLIECGAFKSVHEMMRARFAAVYFPKGPEIDLPAPEVPAELTELPVANVRAFSIDDISTTEIDDAFSVVWLDEKRARIGVHIAAPALLISRGSPYDRVARERLSTVYAPGDKITMLPDQVVELATLAEGRTVPSVSIYVEVSTETGELISEPYSAIEQVPMAANLRHNHLDAALSKEVLEDPDLHELEVVGEFFPALKMLWKSSCVLRMEREIVRGQPEKHTRIDFNFYVSDDGTVEIQPRRRDAPLDLLVAEWMIYVNREWGGMLDECKVTGIYRVQPPMGRVRMSTHAAPHVGLGVPQYAWSTSPLRRYVDLVNQQQLISLLRQEPPVYTATDAELLSAVNSFDVTYKAYAEFQQSMERYWCLRWIQQKGRKQFDGVVVKDELVRLDDIPLFVRLVGVTSPGRGVQVEVELDQVDELTLTVSCKLIALKKGTPTRLLDDDEEEEIELPQAPVAVVDAGESEGLSPPDDSVGGSAA
;
A
#
# COMPACT_ATOMS: atom_id res chain seq x y z
N MET A 1 71.12 13.51 -24.74
CA MET A 1 70.47 13.51 -23.41
C MET A 1 68.97 13.42 -23.57
N ASN A 2 68.40 12.37 -22.99
CA ASN A 2 66.97 12.05 -22.97
C ASN A 2 66.46 12.14 -21.53
N LEU A 3 65.16 12.41 -21.36
CA LEU A 3 64.50 12.57 -20.07
C LEU A 3 63.35 11.59 -19.92
N TYR A 4 63.23 11.02 -18.72
CA TYR A 4 62.00 10.43 -18.20
C TYR A 4 61.38 11.42 -17.22
N TYR A 5 60.16 11.86 -17.46
CA TYR A 5 59.54 12.95 -16.71
C TYR A 5 58.04 12.74 -16.50
N GLU A 6 57.49 13.39 -15.48
CA GLU A 6 56.06 13.36 -15.19
C GLU A 6 55.36 14.62 -15.74
N GLU A 7 54.28 14.40 -16.48
CA GLU A 7 53.40 15.45 -17.01
C GLU A 7 51.93 15.01 -16.86
N ALA A 8 51.13 15.82 -16.18
CA ALA A 8 49.70 15.56 -15.92
C ALA A 8 49.39 14.19 -15.28
N GLY A 9 50.26 13.72 -14.37
CA GLY A 9 50.08 12.45 -13.65
C GLY A 9 50.52 11.20 -14.44
N ALA A 10 51.03 11.35 -15.65
CA ALA A 10 51.60 10.27 -16.44
C ALA A 10 53.10 10.45 -16.64
N PHE A 11 53.83 9.34 -16.72
CA PHE A 11 55.25 9.36 -17.06
C PHE A 11 55.47 9.31 -18.57
N LYS A 12 56.35 10.17 -19.07
CA LYS A 12 56.66 10.33 -20.49
C LYS A 12 58.16 10.34 -20.73
N VAL A 13 58.54 10.06 -21.97
CA VAL A 13 59.92 10.08 -22.43
C VAL A 13 60.10 11.15 -23.50
N GLY A 14 61.27 11.80 -23.55
CA GLY A 14 61.61 12.64 -24.68
C GLY A 14 63.08 13.08 -24.72
N ARG A 15 63.51 13.53 -25.90
CA ARG A 15 64.88 13.97 -26.18
C ARG A 15 65.06 15.45 -25.88
N VAL A 16 66.12 15.82 -25.16
CA VAL A 16 66.41 17.23 -24.86
C VAL A 16 66.91 17.93 -26.11
N LEU A 17 66.22 19.01 -26.50
CA LEU A 17 66.63 19.92 -27.56
C LEU A 17 67.45 21.10 -27.04
N GLN A 18 67.01 21.69 -25.91
CA GLN A 18 67.68 22.83 -25.29
C GLN A 18 67.41 22.89 -23.77
N GLU A 19 68.40 23.28 -22.98
CA GLU A 19 68.25 23.58 -21.55
C GLU A 19 68.20 25.11 -21.36
N GLN A 20 67.18 25.60 -20.64
CA GLN A 20 66.97 27.03 -20.37
C GLN A 20 66.61 27.23 -18.89
N GLY A 21 67.60 27.58 -18.07
CA GLY A 21 67.40 27.78 -16.62
C GLY A 21 66.87 26.51 -15.94
N ASN A 22 65.73 26.61 -15.24
CA ASN A 22 65.08 25.49 -14.54
C ASN A 22 64.08 24.70 -15.41
N ALA A 23 64.31 24.65 -16.73
CA ALA A 23 63.45 23.90 -17.65
C ALA A 23 64.22 23.39 -18.88
N TYR A 24 63.70 22.31 -19.46
CA TYR A 24 64.16 21.67 -20.68
C TYR A 24 63.11 21.86 -21.79
N GLN A 25 63.55 22.20 -23.01
CA GLN A 25 62.77 21.94 -24.21
C GLN A 25 63.03 20.52 -24.67
N VAL A 26 61.96 19.73 -24.76
CA VAL A 26 62.02 18.29 -24.99
C VAL A 26 61.16 17.94 -26.21
N GLU A 27 61.69 17.11 -27.09
CA GLU A 27 60.94 16.47 -28.17
C GLU A 27 60.41 15.12 -27.69
N THR A 28 59.10 14.97 -27.66
CA THR A 28 58.42 13.72 -27.26
C THR A 28 58.61 12.61 -28.30
N LEU A 29 58.25 11.37 -27.94
CA LEU A 29 58.25 10.22 -28.85
C LEU A 29 57.47 10.43 -30.16
N HIS A 30 56.48 11.31 -30.15
CA HIS A 30 55.65 11.64 -31.32
C HIS A 30 56.10 12.94 -32.03
N GLY A 31 57.31 13.42 -31.78
CA GLY A 31 57.88 14.61 -32.44
C GLY A 31 57.33 15.96 -31.95
N LYS A 32 56.43 15.96 -30.95
CA LYS A 32 55.91 17.20 -30.35
C LYS A 32 56.94 17.81 -29.40
N ARG A 33 57.18 19.12 -29.50
CA ARG A 33 58.04 19.87 -28.59
C ARG A 33 57.26 20.38 -27.39
N THR A 34 57.75 20.10 -26.17
CA THR A 34 57.16 20.55 -24.91
C THR A 34 58.22 21.13 -23.97
N LYS A 35 57.79 21.97 -23.04
CA LYS A 35 58.65 22.56 -22.00
C LYS A 35 58.46 21.78 -20.69
N VAL A 36 59.50 21.07 -20.25
CA VAL A 36 59.50 20.28 -19.01
C VAL A 36 60.28 21.02 -17.94
N LYS A 37 59.67 21.30 -16.79
CA LYS A 37 60.39 21.90 -15.64
C LYS A 37 61.36 20.89 -15.04
N SER A 38 62.53 21.33 -14.55
CA SER A 38 63.54 20.43 -13.98
C SER A 38 63.00 19.60 -12.81
N ASN A 39 62.05 20.13 -12.04
CA ASN A 39 61.40 19.39 -10.94
C ASN A 39 60.36 18.35 -11.40
N SER A 40 60.07 18.23 -12.69
CA SER A 40 59.23 17.15 -13.26
C SER A 40 60.07 16.03 -13.86
N VAL A 41 61.38 16.21 -13.97
CA VAL A 41 62.30 15.19 -14.49
C VAL A 41 62.57 14.17 -13.40
N MET A 42 62.34 12.90 -13.70
CA MET A 42 62.59 11.77 -12.82
C MET A 42 63.99 11.20 -13.09
N LEU A 43 64.33 10.95 -14.36
CA LEU A 43 65.63 10.41 -14.76
C LEU A 43 66.16 11.10 -16.02
N LYS A 44 67.49 11.13 -16.14
CA LYS A 44 68.22 11.54 -17.35
C LYS A 44 69.00 10.34 -17.87
N PHE A 45 69.02 10.14 -19.19
CA PHE A 45 69.74 9.02 -19.80
C PHE A 45 70.23 9.34 -21.21
N ASP A 46 71.28 8.64 -21.63
CA ASP A 46 71.91 8.80 -22.94
C ASP A 46 72.16 7.46 -23.66
N ALA A 47 72.00 6.35 -22.95
CA ALA A 47 72.40 5.02 -23.43
C ALA A 47 71.39 4.35 -24.36
N LEU A 48 70.14 4.85 -24.41
CA LEU A 48 69.04 4.26 -25.19
C LEU A 48 68.27 5.34 -25.93
N GLU A 49 67.74 4.99 -27.10
CA GLU A 49 66.75 5.81 -27.80
C GLU A 49 65.44 5.85 -27.02
N CYS A 50 64.71 6.96 -27.09
CA CYS A 50 63.54 7.20 -26.24
C CYS A 50 62.45 6.12 -26.40
N ALA A 51 62.22 5.64 -27.64
CA ALA A 51 61.19 4.65 -27.93
C ALA A 51 61.55 3.27 -27.35
N GLU A 52 62.82 2.88 -27.48
CA GLU A 52 63.33 1.63 -26.92
C GLU A 52 63.30 1.65 -25.40
N PHE A 53 63.72 2.76 -24.78
CA PHE A 53 63.64 2.96 -23.33
C PHE A 53 62.20 2.83 -22.82
N HIS A 54 61.24 3.50 -23.49
CA HIS A 54 59.83 3.45 -23.08
C HIS A 54 59.27 2.02 -23.11
N ALA A 55 59.51 1.29 -24.21
CA ALA A 55 59.04 -0.08 -24.37
C ALA A 55 59.65 -1.03 -23.32
N GLN A 56 60.95 -0.90 -23.03
CA GLN A 56 61.60 -1.70 -21.99
C GLN A 56 61.06 -1.39 -20.58
N VAL A 57 60.78 -0.12 -20.29
CA VAL A 57 60.18 0.29 -19.00
C VAL A 57 58.78 -0.28 -18.84
N GLU A 58 57.93 -0.21 -19.88
CA GLU A 58 56.58 -0.77 -19.83
C GLU A 58 56.56 -2.30 -19.68
N ALA A 59 57.46 -2.99 -20.37
CA ALA A 59 57.60 -4.43 -20.25
C ALA A 59 58.06 -4.82 -18.83
N LEU A 60 59.15 -4.20 -18.36
CA LEU A 60 59.73 -4.53 -17.05
C LEU A 60 58.80 -4.14 -15.90
N ALA A 61 58.08 -3.02 -15.99
CA ALA A 61 57.14 -2.59 -14.95
C ALA A 61 56.01 -3.60 -14.72
N LYS A 62 55.60 -4.38 -15.73
CA LYS A 62 54.61 -5.46 -15.60
C LYS A 62 55.18 -6.71 -14.94
N GLU A 63 56.50 -6.88 -14.97
CA GLU A 63 57.21 -8.01 -14.36
C GLU A 63 57.62 -7.72 -12.90
N VAL A 64 57.55 -6.46 -12.44
CA VAL A 64 57.83 -6.10 -11.05
C VAL A 64 56.74 -6.68 -10.15
N ASP A 65 57.15 -7.55 -9.24
CA ASP A 65 56.29 -8.10 -8.18
C ASP A 65 55.99 -7.01 -7.16
N THR A 66 54.73 -6.57 -7.15
CA THR A 66 54.26 -5.48 -6.30
C THR A 66 54.24 -5.87 -4.82
N GLU A 67 54.01 -7.15 -4.51
CA GLU A 67 53.98 -7.65 -3.13
C GLU A 67 55.40 -7.70 -2.56
N PHE A 68 56.35 -8.27 -3.32
CA PHE A 68 57.76 -8.27 -2.93
C PHE A 68 58.34 -6.84 -2.84
N LEU A 69 57.97 -5.95 -3.76
CA LEU A 69 58.36 -4.53 -3.71
C LEU A 69 57.82 -3.85 -2.43
N TRP A 70 56.63 -4.23 -1.96
CA TRP A 70 56.07 -3.71 -0.71
C TRP A 70 56.78 -4.31 0.52
N GLU A 71 57.08 -5.61 0.51
CA GLU A 71 57.82 -6.29 1.59
C GLU A 71 59.24 -5.73 1.80
N CYS A 72 59.93 -5.40 0.70
CA CYS A 72 61.28 -4.83 0.76
C CYS A 72 61.30 -3.30 0.97
N SER A 73 60.13 -2.66 1.14
CA SER A 73 60.07 -1.21 1.26
C SER A 73 60.66 -0.69 2.59
N PRO A 74 61.48 0.38 2.56
CA PRO A 74 61.99 0.99 3.78
C PRO A 74 60.89 1.54 4.71
N GLU A 75 61.16 1.56 6.01
CA GLU A 75 60.31 2.26 6.98
C GLU A 75 60.34 3.78 6.72
N GLY A 76 59.19 4.35 6.36
CA GLY A 76 59.04 5.80 6.13
C GLY A 76 58.82 6.18 4.66
N GLU A 77 59.24 7.39 4.29
CA GLU A 77 59.19 7.87 2.90
C GLU A 77 60.49 7.52 2.19
N PHE A 78 60.40 7.01 0.96
CA PHE A 78 61.54 6.63 0.15
C PHE A 78 61.42 7.16 -1.28
N ASP A 79 62.58 7.35 -1.90
CA ASP A 79 62.69 7.70 -3.32
C ASP A 79 62.69 6.43 -4.18
N PHE A 80 62.09 6.51 -5.36
CA PHE A 80 61.98 5.40 -6.30
C PHE A 80 63.34 4.83 -6.75
N THR A 81 64.42 5.62 -6.75
CA THR A 81 65.76 5.13 -7.09
C THR A 81 66.37 4.29 -5.97
N ALA A 82 66.12 4.65 -4.71
CA ALA A 82 66.50 3.83 -3.56
C ALA A 82 65.70 2.53 -3.55
N MET A 83 64.40 2.60 -3.85
CA MET A 83 63.56 1.40 -3.96
C MET A 83 64.03 0.46 -5.08
N ALA A 84 64.46 1.03 -6.22
CA ALA A 84 65.01 0.25 -7.32
C ALA A 84 66.32 -0.47 -6.93
N GLN A 85 67.12 0.12 -6.04
CA GLN A 85 68.33 -0.52 -5.51
C GLN A 85 68.00 -1.70 -4.59
N GLU A 86 66.97 -1.57 -3.75
CA GLU A 86 66.54 -2.69 -2.89
C GLU A 86 65.95 -3.85 -3.71
N TYR A 87 65.16 -3.55 -4.75
CA TYR A 87 64.51 -4.59 -5.56
C TYR A 87 65.46 -5.26 -6.57
N PHE A 88 66.34 -4.49 -7.23
CA PHE A 88 67.22 -5.00 -8.31
C PHE A 88 68.71 -5.14 -7.90
N GLY A 89 69.11 -4.73 -6.69
CA GLY A 89 70.48 -4.77 -6.17
C GLY A 89 71.27 -3.46 -6.34
N GLU A 90 72.54 -3.43 -5.89
CA GLU A 90 73.36 -2.21 -5.67
C GLU A 90 73.46 -1.20 -6.85
N LYS A 91 73.24 -1.62 -8.10
CA LYS A 91 73.38 -0.77 -9.30
C LYS A 91 72.25 -0.98 -10.32
N PRO A 92 71.01 -0.55 -10.02
CA PRO A 92 69.90 -0.68 -10.94
C PRO A 92 70.14 0.20 -12.17
N THR A 93 69.92 -0.36 -13.35
CA THR A 93 69.93 0.39 -14.61
C THR A 93 68.85 1.47 -14.62
N VAL A 94 69.00 2.49 -15.49
CA VAL A 94 67.97 3.54 -15.63
C VAL A 94 66.60 2.97 -15.99
N VAL A 95 66.56 1.89 -16.78
CA VAL A 95 65.32 1.17 -17.13
C VAL A 95 64.70 0.54 -15.90
N GLN A 96 65.49 -0.14 -15.05
CA GLN A 96 65.02 -0.71 -13.78
C GLN A 96 64.50 0.36 -12.81
N GLN A 97 65.17 1.52 -12.72
CA GLN A 97 64.71 2.64 -11.91
C GLN A 97 63.37 3.21 -12.41
N ALA A 98 63.24 3.42 -13.73
CA ALA A 98 61.99 3.88 -14.33
C ALA A 98 60.85 2.85 -14.22
N ALA A 99 61.16 1.56 -14.37
CA ALA A 99 60.18 0.48 -14.20
C ALA A 99 59.69 0.38 -12.75
N THR A 100 60.59 0.52 -11.77
CA THR A 100 60.23 0.60 -10.34
C THR A 100 59.29 1.78 -10.07
N LEU A 101 59.61 2.96 -10.62
CA LEU A 101 58.76 4.14 -10.48
C LEU A 101 57.36 3.92 -11.10
N ALA A 102 57.29 3.30 -12.26
CA ALA A 102 56.04 2.97 -12.93
C ALA A 102 55.21 1.94 -12.11
N ALA A 103 55.84 0.91 -11.57
CA ALA A 103 55.20 -0.10 -10.73
C ALA A 103 54.66 0.49 -9.42
N LEU A 104 55.45 1.30 -8.71
CA LEU A 104 55.01 2.04 -7.50
C LEU A 104 53.78 2.90 -7.79
N HIS A 105 53.76 3.58 -8.93
CA HIS A 105 52.67 4.46 -9.32
C HIS A 105 51.40 3.70 -9.72
N ALA A 106 51.55 2.52 -10.33
CA ALA A 106 50.44 1.65 -10.73
C ALA A 106 49.78 0.91 -9.56
N ALA A 107 50.39 0.91 -8.37
CA ALA A 107 49.93 0.19 -7.19
C ALA A 107 49.58 1.12 -6.00
N PRO A 108 48.59 2.03 -6.13
CA PRO A 108 48.27 3.04 -5.12
C PRO A 108 47.75 2.48 -3.78
N ILE A 109 47.32 1.22 -3.76
CA ILE A 109 46.89 0.50 -2.55
C ILE A 109 48.10 0.04 -1.72
N HIS A 110 49.20 -0.31 -2.39
CA HIS A 110 50.44 -0.74 -1.75
C HIS A 110 51.34 0.46 -1.43
N PHE A 111 51.29 1.52 -2.26
CA PHE A 111 52.18 2.68 -2.13
C PHE A 111 51.42 4.00 -2.16
N HIS A 112 51.54 4.76 -1.08
CA HIS A 112 51.01 6.11 -0.98
C HIS A 112 52.02 7.12 -1.52
N ARG A 113 51.61 7.90 -2.52
CA ARG A 113 52.43 8.97 -3.09
C ARG A 113 52.63 10.12 -2.09
N LYS A 114 53.87 10.55 -1.86
CA LYS A 114 54.25 11.66 -0.95
C LYS A 114 54.93 12.83 -1.63
N GLY A 115 55.25 12.69 -2.92
CA GLY A 115 55.81 13.74 -3.74
C GLY A 115 56.04 13.27 -5.17
N LYS A 116 56.93 13.94 -5.89
CA LYS A 116 57.43 13.46 -7.18
C LYS A 116 58.57 12.48 -6.93
N GLY A 117 58.44 11.25 -7.40
CA GLY A 117 59.41 10.18 -7.14
C GLY A 117 59.38 9.61 -5.70
N MET A 118 58.64 10.24 -4.78
CA MET A 118 58.59 9.85 -3.37
C MET A 118 57.32 9.08 -3.02
N TYR A 119 57.49 7.94 -2.36
CA TYR A 119 56.43 7.03 -1.94
C TYR A 119 56.61 6.59 -0.49
N ARG A 120 55.54 6.04 0.06
CA ARG A 120 55.54 5.36 1.36
C ARG A 120 54.71 4.10 1.23
N ALA A 121 55.24 2.97 1.68
CA ALA A 121 54.50 1.73 1.75
C ALA A 121 53.25 1.89 2.65
N ALA A 122 52.13 1.33 2.21
CA ALA A 122 50.92 1.28 3.01
C ALA A 122 51.19 0.43 4.27
N PRO A 123 50.81 0.89 5.47
CA PRO A 123 50.91 0.07 6.68
C PRO A 123 50.18 -1.27 6.50
N PRO A 124 50.69 -2.39 7.07
CA PRO A 124 50.11 -3.72 6.89
C PRO A 124 48.61 -3.79 7.18
N GLU A 125 48.15 -3.13 8.25
CA GLU A 125 46.72 -3.08 8.63
C GLU A 125 45.86 -2.37 7.57
N ILE A 126 46.37 -1.27 6.99
CA ILE A 126 45.66 -0.51 5.95
C ILE A 126 45.63 -1.29 4.64
N LEU A 127 46.75 -1.92 4.27
CA LEU A 127 46.85 -2.75 3.07
C LEU A 127 45.90 -3.96 3.17
N GLN A 128 45.92 -4.66 4.30
CA GLN A 128 45.04 -5.81 4.55
C GLN A 128 43.56 -5.40 4.49
N ALA A 129 43.18 -4.28 5.10
CA ALA A 129 41.82 -3.76 5.03
C ALA A 129 41.40 -3.37 3.61
N ALA A 130 42.29 -2.76 2.82
CA ALA A 130 42.03 -2.38 1.43
C ALA A 130 41.86 -3.59 0.51
N LEU A 131 42.74 -4.59 0.63
CA LEU A 131 42.67 -5.85 -0.13
C LEU A 131 41.41 -6.65 0.25
N ALA A 132 41.10 -6.77 1.54
CA ALA A 132 39.86 -7.40 1.99
C ALA A 132 38.61 -6.67 1.48
N GLY A 133 38.65 -5.34 1.40
CA GLY A 133 37.58 -4.53 0.82
C GLY A 133 37.37 -4.76 -0.68
N LEU A 134 38.46 -4.89 -1.46
CA LEU A 134 38.39 -5.24 -2.88
C LEU A 134 37.85 -6.65 -3.10
N GLU A 135 38.33 -7.63 -2.34
CA GLU A 135 37.89 -9.01 -2.46
C GLU A 135 36.40 -9.14 -2.09
N LYS A 136 35.96 -8.47 -1.03
CA LYS A 136 34.54 -8.40 -0.66
C LYS A 136 33.69 -7.78 -1.78
N LYS A 137 34.18 -6.73 -2.46
CA LYS A 137 33.50 -6.13 -3.62
C LYS A 137 33.44 -7.08 -4.81
N ARG A 138 34.52 -7.83 -5.08
CA ARG A 138 34.57 -8.84 -6.15
C ARG A 138 33.55 -9.94 -5.91
N LEU A 139 33.56 -10.54 -4.72
CA LEU A 139 32.60 -11.59 -4.32
C LEU A 139 31.15 -11.08 -4.38
N ALA A 140 30.88 -9.86 -3.93
CA ALA A 140 29.55 -9.27 -4.02
C ALA A 140 29.10 -9.07 -5.48
N ALA A 141 30.00 -8.64 -6.37
CA ALA A 141 29.69 -8.49 -7.80
C ALA A 141 29.43 -9.84 -8.48
N GLU A 142 30.21 -10.87 -8.15
CA GLU A 142 30.02 -12.24 -8.64
C GLU A 142 28.68 -12.82 -8.16
N GLN A 143 28.33 -12.62 -6.89
CA GLN A 143 27.04 -13.03 -6.36
C GLN A 143 25.87 -12.31 -7.03
N GLN A 144 26.01 -10.99 -7.26
CA GLN A 144 25.00 -10.19 -7.95
C GLN A 144 24.77 -10.71 -9.38
N GLN A 145 25.86 -11.01 -10.12
CA GLN A 145 25.78 -11.58 -11.46
C GLN A 145 25.13 -12.97 -11.43
N ALA A 146 25.54 -13.83 -10.50
CA ALA A 146 24.97 -15.17 -10.37
C ALA A 146 23.46 -15.14 -10.10
N TRP A 147 22.98 -14.20 -9.29
CA TRP A 147 21.55 -13.96 -9.08
C TRP A 147 20.86 -13.46 -10.34
N ALA A 148 21.45 -12.52 -11.07
CA ALA A 148 20.89 -12.02 -12.32
C ALA A 148 20.75 -13.16 -13.34
N ASP A 149 21.80 -13.97 -13.52
CA ASP A 149 21.80 -15.10 -14.44
C ASP A 149 20.73 -16.16 -14.07
N ALA A 150 20.53 -16.42 -12.77
CA ALA A 150 19.49 -17.33 -12.30
C ALA A 150 18.08 -16.80 -12.64
N LEU A 151 17.82 -15.51 -12.39
CA LEU A 151 16.55 -14.87 -12.75
C LEU A 151 16.29 -14.92 -14.26
N VAL A 152 17.31 -14.67 -15.09
CA VAL A 152 17.21 -14.80 -16.56
C VAL A 152 16.83 -16.24 -16.96
N ARG A 153 17.33 -17.25 -16.25
CA ARG A 153 16.97 -18.66 -16.42
C ARG A 153 15.61 -19.06 -15.82
N ARG A 154 14.86 -18.12 -15.23
CA ARG A 154 13.57 -18.35 -14.54
C ARG A 154 13.71 -19.16 -13.24
N GLU A 155 14.86 -19.06 -12.60
CA GLU A 155 15.15 -19.69 -11.32
C GLU A 155 15.13 -18.62 -10.23
N LEU A 156 14.32 -18.80 -9.18
CA LEU A 156 14.29 -17.86 -8.07
C LEU A 156 15.52 -18.05 -7.18
N PRO A 157 16.38 -17.03 -7.01
CA PRO A 157 17.53 -17.16 -6.13
C PRO A 157 17.12 -17.24 -4.65
N ASP A 158 17.97 -17.85 -3.84
CA ASP A 158 17.75 -17.96 -2.40
C ASP A 158 17.59 -16.56 -1.76
N GLY A 159 16.59 -16.43 -0.89
CA GLY A 159 16.28 -15.17 -0.20
C GLY A 159 15.38 -14.20 -0.98
N PHE A 160 15.30 -14.31 -2.32
CA PHE A 160 14.46 -13.41 -3.12
C PHE A 160 12.98 -13.54 -2.78
N ALA A 161 12.48 -14.75 -2.49
CA ALA A 161 11.08 -14.99 -2.15
C ALA A 161 10.57 -14.08 -1.02
N LYS A 162 11.38 -13.86 0.03
CA LYS A 162 10.99 -13.05 1.20
C LYS A 162 10.99 -11.55 0.92
N GLN A 163 11.81 -11.10 -0.05
CA GLN A 163 12.00 -9.69 -0.36
C GLN A 163 11.30 -9.29 -1.67
N ALA A 164 10.74 -10.23 -2.43
CA ALA A 164 10.17 -10.00 -3.76
C ALA A 164 9.15 -8.86 -3.76
N ALA A 165 8.24 -8.84 -2.79
CA ALA A 165 7.27 -7.74 -2.66
C ALA A 165 7.95 -6.41 -2.35
N THR A 166 8.89 -6.38 -1.41
CA THR A 166 9.66 -5.17 -1.05
C THR A 166 10.46 -4.63 -2.23
N LEU A 167 11.07 -5.50 -3.04
CA LEU A 167 11.79 -5.13 -4.26
C LEU A 167 10.87 -4.45 -5.29
N LEU A 168 9.57 -4.78 -5.30
CA LEU A 168 8.58 -4.14 -6.17
C LEU A 168 8.05 -2.80 -5.62
N VAL A 169 7.82 -2.67 -4.31
CA VAL A 169 7.14 -1.48 -3.74
C VAL A 169 8.09 -0.46 -3.12
N ARG A 170 9.17 -0.89 -2.47
CA ARG A 170 10.11 -0.04 -1.73
C ARG A 170 11.54 -0.59 -1.88
N PRO A 171 12.08 -0.66 -3.10
CA PRO A 171 13.40 -1.22 -3.31
C PRO A 171 14.49 -0.34 -2.68
N ASP A 172 15.43 -0.97 -1.97
CA ASP A 172 16.72 -0.35 -1.74
C ASP A 172 17.52 -0.41 -3.05
N LYS A 173 17.59 0.72 -3.75
CA LYS A 173 18.30 0.85 -5.03
C LYS A 173 19.80 0.53 -4.93
N ASN A 174 20.36 0.52 -3.73
CA ASN A 174 21.76 0.18 -3.48
C ASN A 174 21.98 -1.30 -3.16
N SER A 175 20.93 -2.04 -2.79
CA SER A 175 20.99 -3.48 -2.49
C SER A 175 21.47 -4.29 -3.68
N ALA A 176 22.15 -5.40 -3.40
CA ALA A 176 22.65 -6.31 -4.44
C ALA A 176 21.49 -7.05 -5.12
N GLU A 177 20.45 -7.39 -4.36
CA GLU A 177 19.23 -8.05 -4.80
C GLU A 177 18.48 -7.20 -5.83
N TYR A 178 18.29 -5.91 -5.55
CA TYR A 178 17.64 -4.99 -6.50
C TYR A 178 18.47 -4.79 -7.77
N LYS A 179 19.80 -4.61 -7.63
CA LYS A 179 20.69 -4.47 -8.79
C LYS A 179 20.71 -5.73 -9.66
N ALA A 180 20.72 -6.91 -9.06
CA ALA A 180 20.62 -8.18 -9.76
C ALA A 180 19.28 -8.32 -10.50
N LEU A 181 18.17 -7.97 -9.85
CA LEU A 181 16.84 -7.97 -10.46
C LEU A 181 16.77 -7.03 -11.67
N MET A 182 17.24 -5.79 -11.53
CA MET A 182 17.23 -4.82 -12.62
C MET A 182 18.12 -5.23 -13.79
N LEU A 183 19.30 -5.81 -13.50
CA LEU A 183 20.17 -6.39 -14.53
C LEU A 183 19.47 -7.51 -15.30
N ALA A 184 18.84 -8.45 -14.59
CA ALA A 184 18.08 -9.53 -15.19
C ALA A 184 16.87 -9.03 -16.00
N CYS A 185 16.19 -7.97 -15.54
CA CYS A 185 15.10 -7.33 -16.28
C CYS A 185 15.58 -6.75 -17.62
N THR A 186 16.72 -6.06 -17.62
CA THR A 186 17.33 -5.51 -18.84
C THR A 186 17.71 -6.62 -19.81
N GLU A 187 18.34 -7.69 -19.33
CA GLU A 187 18.77 -8.81 -20.18
C GLU A 187 17.60 -9.65 -20.71
N ALA A 188 16.57 -9.90 -19.89
CA ALA A 188 15.40 -10.67 -20.28
C ALA A 188 14.35 -9.86 -21.07
N GLY A 189 14.47 -8.53 -21.11
CA GLY A 189 13.47 -7.64 -21.71
C GLY A 189 12.11 -7.70 -21.01
N ARG A 190 12.10 -7.89 -19.68
CA ARG A 190 10.88 -8.05 -18.87
C ARG A 190 10.84 -7.01 -17.76
N SER A 191 9.63 -6.60 -17.36
CA SER A 191 9.45 -5.81 -16.15
C SER A 191 9.74 -6.66 -14.90
N PRO A 192 10.07 -6.03 -13.75
CA PRO A 192 10.28 -6.72 -12.48
C PRO A 192 9.09 -7.62 -12.09
N ASP A 193 7.85 -7.14 -12.24
CA ASP A 193 6.64 -7.88 -11.91
C ASP A 193 6.53 -9.18 -12.71
N VAL A 194 6.71 -9.10 -14.03
CA VAL A 194 6.64 -10.26 -14.94
C VAL A 194 7.76 -11.24 -14.63
N LEU A 195 8.99 -10.75 -14.46
CA LEU A 195 10.15 -11.60 -14.20
C LEU A 195 10.00 -12.37 -12.89
N LEU A 196 9.56 -11.71 -11.82
CA LEU A 196 9.37 -12.36 -10.51
C LEU A 196 8.26 -13.41 -10.53
N ILE A 197 7.15 -13.16 -11.25
CA ILE A 197 6.10 -14.17 -11.46
C ILE A 197 6.66 -15.36 -12.26
N GLU A 198 7.36 -15.10 -13.37
CA GLU A 198 7.93 -16.16 -14.22
C GLU A 198 9.01 -16.99 -13.50
N CYS A 199 9.71 -16.42 -12.52
CA CYS A 199 10.65 -17.14 -11.66
C CYS A 199 9.97 -17.90 -10.50
N GLY A 200 8.66 -17.75 -10.31
CA GLY A 200 7.92 -18.38 -9.21
C GLY A 200 8.03 -17.68 -7.86
N ALA A 201 8.43 -16.41 -7.81
CA ALA A 201 8.38 -15.60 -6.58
C ALA A 201 6.94 -15.37 -6.09
N PHE A 202 5.99 -15.34 -7.03
CA PHE A 202 4.56 -15.30 -6.78
C PHE A 202 3.87 -16.34 -7.67
N LYS A 203 2.89 -17.08 -7.15
CA LYS A 203 2.15 -18.10 -7.92
C LYS A 203 1.19 -17.49 -8.93
N SER A 204 0.76 -16.25 -8.70
CA SER A 204 -0.18 -15.53 -9.56
C SER A 204 -0.08 -14.02 -9.39
N VAL A 205 -0.68 -13.28 -10.33
CA VAL A 205 -0.85 -11.82 -10.21
C VAL A 205 -1.63 -11.46 -8.94
N HIS A 206 -2.65 -12.24 -8.58
CA HIS A 206 -3.40 -12.09 -7.34
C HIS A 206 -2.48 -12.12 -6.10
N GLU A 207 -1.61 -13.13 -6.00
CA GLU A 207 -0.65 -13.24 -4.89
C GLU A 207 0.32 -12.05 -4.86
N MET A 208 0.83 -11.64 -6.02
CA MET A 208 1.71 -10.48 -6.13
C MET A 208 1.01 -9.19 -5.66
N MET A 209 -0.22 -8.94 -6.09
CA MET A 209 -0.99 -7.75 -5.68
C MET A 209 -1.16 -7.70 -4.16
N ARG A 210 -1.54 -8.83 -3.53
CA ARG A 210 -1.65 -8.94 -2.07
C ARG A 210 -0.31 -8.73 -1.38
N ALA A 211 0.76 -9.35 -1.88
CA ALA A 211 2.08 -9.23 -1.27
C ALA A 211 2.61 -7.78 -1.36
N ARG A 212 2.39 -7.09 -2.49
CA ARG A 212 2.72 -5.66 -2.65
C ARG A 212 1.95 -4.80 -1.64
N PHE A 213 0.66 -5.03 -1.51
CA PHE A 213 -0.18 -4.31 -0.55
C PHE A 213 0.27 -4.55 0.90
N ALA A 214 0.50 -5.82 1.27
CA ALA A 214 1.02 -6.20 2.58
C ALA A 214 2.38 -5.57 2.87
N ALA A 215 3.31 -5.53 1.92
CA ALA A 215 4.63 -4.92 2.12
C ALA A 215 4.58 -3.40 2.41
N VAL A 216 3.54 -2.71 1.93
CA VAL A 216 3.36 -1.26 2.16
C VAL A 216 2.65 -0.98 3.48
N TYR A 217 1.53 -1.67 3.73
CA TYR A 217 0.60 -1.34 4.82
C TYR A 217 0.69 -2.30 6.02
N PHE A 218 1.28 -3.47 5.84
CA PHE A 218 1.46 -4.51 6.85
C PHE A 218 2.92 -5.01 6.88
N PRO A 219 3.91 -4.13 7.12
CA PRO A 219 5.33 -4.48 6.97
C PRO A 219 5.83 -5.56 7.95
N LYS A 220 5.09 -5.81 9.04
CA LYS A 220 5.34 -6.90 10.00
C LYS A 220 4.61 -8.20 9.62
N GLY A 221 3.89 -8.22 8.50
CA GLY A 221 2.97 -9.27 8.09
C GLY A 221 1.50 -8.96 8.41
N PRO A 222 0.56 -9.55 7.66
CA PRO A 222 -0.89 -9.42 7.92
C PRO A 222 -1.38 -10.32 9.07
N GLU A 223 -0.59 -11.33 9.47
CA GLU A 223 -0.88 -12.17 10.64
C GLU A 223 -0.69 -11.38 11.94
N ILE A 224 -1.54 -11.64 12.94
CA ILE A 224 -1.41 -11.04 14.27
C ILE A 224 -1.08 -12.15 15.26
N ASP A 225 0.18 -12.18 15.72
CA ASP A 225 0.63 -13.09 16.76
C ASP A 225 0.42 -12.45 18.14
N LEU A 226 -0.82 -12.48 18.63
CA LEU A 226 -1.19 -12.07 19.98
C LEU A 226 -1.96 -13.21 20.67
N PRO A 227 -1.75 -13.42 21.98
CA PRO A 227 -2.57 -14.37 22.74
C PRO A 227 -4.04 -13.92 22.77
N ALA A 228 -4.95 -14.84 23.08
CA ALA A 228 -6.34 -14.47 23.37
C ALA A 228 -6.41 -13.49 24.56
N PRO A 229 -7.26 -12.44 24.50
CA PRO A 229 -7.40 -11.53 25.62
C PRO A 229 -8.00 -12.25 26.83
N GLU A 230 -7.57 -11.87 28.03
CA GLU A 230 -8.27 -12.27 29.24
C GLU A 230 -9.66 -11.64 29.25
N VAL A 231 -10.70 -12.45 29.46
CA VAL A 231 -12.08 -11.96 29.56
C VAL A 231 -12.31 -11.44 30.98
N PRO A 232 -12.56 -10.13 31.18
CA PRO A 232 -12.82 -9.59 32.51
C PRO A 232 -14.06 -10.26 33.14
N ALA A 233 -13.98 -10.60 34.43
CA ALA A 233 -15.09 -11.24 35.15
C ALA A 233 -16.37 -10.39 35.10
N GLU A 234 -16.24 -9.07 35.12
CA GLU A 234 -17.33 -8.10 35.00
C GLU A 234 -18.17 -8.31 33.73
N LEU A 235 -17.58 -8.82 32.63
CA LEU A 235 -18.34 -9.08 31.40
C LEU A 235 -19.35 -10.20 31.57
N THR A 236 -19.05 -11.17 32.44
CA THR A 236 -19.99 -12.25 32.78
C THR A 236 -21.08 -11.81 33.76
N GLU A 237 -20.86 -10.70 34.47
CA GLU A 237 -21.80 -10.11 35.43
C GLU A 237 -22.73 -9.05 34.79
N LEU A 238 -22.49 -8.68 33.53
CA LEU A 238 -23.36 -7.77 32.79
C LEU A 238 -24.80 -8.32 32.75
N PRO A 239 -25.82 -7.45 32.87
CA PRO A 239 -27.22 -7.86 32.73
C PRO A 239 -27.44 -8.57 31.40
N VAL A 240 -28.25 -9.64 31.41
CA VAL A 240 -28.65 -10.31 30.16
C VAL A 240 -29.89 -9.63 29.61
N ALA A 241 -29.83 -9.20 28.36
CA ALA A 241 -30.93 -8.59 27.65
C ALA A 241 -32.09 -9.60 27.51
N ASN A 242 -33.30 -9.19 27.92
CA ASN A 242 -34.50 -10.01 27.74
C ASN A 242 -35.08 -9.83 26.33
N VAL A 243 -34.32 -10.28 25.33
CA VAL A 243 -34.64 -10.14 23.91
C VAL A 243 -34.37 -11.44 23.16
N ARG A 244 -34.91 -11.56 21.94
CA ARG A 244 -34.47 -12.55 20.96
C ARG A 244 -33.82 -11.78 19.83
N ALA A 245 -32.49 -11.73 19.81
CA ALA A 245 -31.75 -10.94 18.83
C ALA A 245 -31.38 -11.75 17.58
N PHE A 246 -31.32 -11.09 16.43
CA PHE A 246 -30.85 -11.68 15.18
C PHE A 246 -30.05 -10.68 14.36
N SER A 247 -29.04 -11.13 13.62
CA SER A 247 -28.28 -10.29 12.69
C SER A 247 -28.76 -10.49 11.25
N ILE A 248 -28.43 -9.56 10.36
CA ILE A 248 -28.67 -9.65 8.91
C ILE A 248 -27.37 -9.27 8.21
N ASP A 249 -26.71 -10.24 7.57
CA ASP A 249 -25.40 -10.03 6.95
C ASP A 249 -25.24 -10.81 5.64
N ASP A 250 -24.15 -10.56 4.92
CA ASP A 250 -23.71 -11.44 3.84
C ASP A 250 -23.15 -12.78 4.36
N ILE A 251 -23.15 -13.79 3.48
CA ILE A 251 -22.66 -15.14 3.82
C ILE A 251 -21.16 -15.19 4.16
N SER A 252 -20.37 -14.25 3.62
CA SER A 252 -18.94 -14.12 3.88
C SER A 252 -18.62 -13.33 5.15
N THR A 253 -19.62 -12.70 5.80
CA THR A 253 -19.41 -11.90 7.01
C THR A 253 -19.09 -12.79 8.20
N THR A 254 -17.93 -12.52 8.83
CA THR A 254 -17.52 -13.19 10.07
C THR A 254 -17.43 -12.23 11.27
N GLU A 255 -17.15 -10.96 11.00
CA GLU A 255 -17.14 -9.87 11.99
C GLU A 255 -18.57 -9.30 12.04
N ILE A 256 -19.47 -9.99 12.75
CA ILE A 256 -20.87 -9.55 12.88
C ILE A 256 -20.91 -8.47 13.97
N ASP A 257 -20.98 -7.23 13.53
CA ASP A 257 -20.98 -6.04 14.40
C ASP A 257 -22.36 -5.73 14.96
N ASP A 258 -23.44 -5.97 14.22
CA ASP A 258 -24.78 -5.49 14.56
C ASP A 258 -25.86 -6.57 14.54
N ALA A 259 -26.87 -6.39 15.39
CA ALA A 259 -28.04 -7.23 15.48
C ALA A 259 -29.28 -6.44 15.91
N PHE A 260 -30.45 -7.01 15.66
CA PHE A 260 -31.75 -6.42 15.94
C PHE A 260 -32.57 -7.29 16.88
N SER A 261 -33.48 -6.66 17.63
CA SER A 261 -34.56 -7.36 18.31
C SER A 261 -35.84 -6.53 18.26
N VAL A 262 -36.99 -7.20 18.34
CA VAL A 262 -38.31 -6.56 18.45
C VAL A 262 -39.06 -7.22 19.60
N VAL A 263 -39.48 -6.42 20.57
CA VAL A 263 -40.28 -6.84 21.72
C VAL A 263 -41.63 -6.15 21.67
N TRP A 264 -42.70 -6.91 21.46
CA TRP A 264 -44.07 -6.38 21.50
C TRP A 264 -44.45 -6.06 22.95
N LEU A 265 -44.70 -4.79 23.25
CA LEU A 265 -45.05 -4.32 24.59
C LEU A 265 -46.56 -4.41 24.82
N ASP A 266 -47.34 -4.05 23.80
CA ASP A 266 -48.79 -4.19 23.72
C ASP A 266 -49.25 -4.13 22.25
N GLU A 267 -50.56 -4.09 22.00
CA GLU A 267 -51.13 -4.06 20.64
C GLU A 267 -50.69 -2.85 19.80
N LYS A 268 -50.34 -1.74 20.44
CA LYS A 268 -50.02 -0.46 19.79
C LYS A 268 -48.53 -0.12 19.83
N ARG A 269 -47.75 -0.80 20.66
CA ARG A 269 -46.35 -0.46 20.91
C ARG A 269 -45.45 -1.69 20.83
N ALA A 270 -44.36 -1.53 20.09
CA ALA A 270 -43.23 -2.44 20.09
C ALA A 270 -41.97 -1.68 20.53
N ARG A 271 -40.98 -2.39 21.06
CA ARG A 271 -39.64 -1.87 21.30
C ARG A 271 -38.69 -2.50 20.33
N ILE A 272 -37.94 -1.68 19.60
CA ILE A 272 -36.85 -2.11 18.74
C ILE A 272 -35.55 -1.95 19.52
N GLY A 273 -34.73 -2.99 19.51
CA GLY A 273 -33.35 -2.97 19.99
C GLY A 273 -32.39 -3.07 18.81
N VAL A 274 -31.35 -2.24 18.82
CA VAL A 274 -30.17 -2.40 17.96
C VAL A 274 -28.98 -2.67 18.87
N HIS A 275 -28.29 -3.78 18.63
CA HIS A 275 -27.24 -4.31 19.49
C HIS A 275 -25.93 -4.30 18.72
N ILE A 276 -24.93 -3.59 19.23
CA ILE A 276 -23.61 -3.51 18.59
C ILE A 276 -22.61 -4.31 19.43
N ALA A 277 -21.88 -5.23 18.79
CA ALA A 277 -20.74 -5.96 19.36
C ALA A 277 -19.84 -5.01 20.14
N ALA A 278 -19.38 -5.40 21.34
CA ALA A 278 -18.62 -4.51 22.22
C ALA A 278 -17.15 -4.90 22.41
N PRO A 279 -16.31 -4.93 21.36
CA PRO A 279 -14.88 -5.24 21.52
C PRO A 279 -14.14 -4.22 22.41
N ALA A 280 -14.65 -3.00 22.56
CA ALA A 280 -14.09 -2.02 23.50
C ALA A 280 -14.13 -2.48 24.98
N LEU A 281 -14.99 -3.44 25.32
CA LEU A 281 -15.00 -4.07 26.65
C LEU A 281 -13.84 -5.06 26.86
N LEU A 282 -13.24 -5.55 25.78
CA LEU A 282 -12.08 -6.45 25.78
C LEU A 282 -10.77 -5.69 25.52
N ILE A 283 -10.84 -4.52 24.88
CA ILE A 283 -9.68 -3.76 24.40
C ILE A 283 -9.57 -2.44 25.17
N SER A 284 -8.69 -2.42 26.17
CA SER A 284 -8.30 -1.18 26.85
C SER A 284 -7.31 -0.36 26.03
N ARG A 285 -7.37 0.97 26.14
CA ARG A 285 -6.40 1.90 25.55
C ARG A 285 -4.96 1.50 25.89
N GLY A 286 -4.09 1.48 24.89
CA GLY A 286 -2.66 1.18 25.05
C GLY A 286 -2.32 -0.31 25.21
N SER A 287 -3.31 -1.20 25.25
CA SER A 287 -3.11 -2.65 25.19
C SER A 287 -2.47 -3.08 23.86
N PRO A 288 -1.88 -4.29 23.77
CA PRO A 288 -1.36 -4.81 22.49
C PRO A 288 -2.42 -4.84 21.38
N TYR A 289 -3.67 -5.18 21.72
CA TYR A 289 -4.80 -5.21 20.79
C TYR A 289 -5.16 -3.82 20.27
N ASP A 290 -5.22 -2.82 21.16
CA ASP A 290 -5.45 -1.42 20.81
C ASP A 290 -4.36 -0.88 19.87
N ARG A 291 -3.08 -1.21 20.13
CA ARG A 291 -1.97 -0.81 19.26
C ARG A 291 -2.10 -1.40 17.87
N VAL A 292 -2.43 -2.68 17.75
CA VAL A 292 -2.63 -3.32 16.43
C VAL A 292 -3.83 -2.72 15.72
N ALA A 293 -4.97 -2.53 16.41
CA ALA A 293 -6.16 -1.92 15.83
C ALA A 293 -5.87 -0.49 15.33
N ARG A 294 -5.08 0.29 16.08
CA ARG A 294 -4.65 1.64 15.71
C ARG A 294 -3.63 1.66 14.58
N GLU A 295 -2.72 0.67 14.52
CA GLU A 295 -1.78 0.51 13.41
C GLU A 295 -2.52 0.17 12.09
N ARG A 296 -3.59 -0.65 12.16
CA ARG A 296 -4.37 -1.10 10.98
C ARG A 296 -5.50 -0.17 10.58
N LEU A 297 -6.11 0.52 11.54
CA LEU A 297 -7.25 1.46 11.41
C LEU A 297 -8.56 0.87 10.87
N SER A 298 -8.53 -0.10 9.96
CA SER A 298 -9.70 -0.73 9.35
C SER A 298 -9.40 -2.16 8.88
N THR A 299 -10.44 -2.98 8.77
CA THR A 299 -10.37 -4.26 8.03
C THR A 299 -10.29 -3.98 6.53
N VAL A 300 -9.52 -4.80 5.80
CA VAL A 300 -9.42 -4.80 4.34
C VAL A 300 -10.24 -5.95 3.78
N TYR A 301 -11.25 -5.66 2.95
CA TYR A 301 -12.10 -6.66 2.31
C TYR A 301 -11.76 -6.83 0.84
N ALA A 302 -11.41 -8.04 0.42
CA ALA A 302 -11.20 -8.39 -0.98
C ALA A 302 -12.11 -9.57 -1.36
N PRO A 303 -12.49 -9.73 -2.63
CA PRO A 303 -13.18 -10.95 -3.04
C PRO A 303 -12.38 -12.21 -2.66
N GLY A 304 -12.99 -13.06 -1.82
CA GLY A 304 -12.40 -14.31 -1.32
C GLY A 304 -11.33 -14.16 -0.25
N ASP A 305 -11.06 -12.95 0.26
CA ASP A 305 -9.96 -12.72 1.21
C ASP A 305 -10.25 -11.51 2.12
N LYS A 306 -9.61 -11.47 3.29
CA LYS A 306 -9.66 -10.28 4.15
C LYS A 306 -8.44 -10.19 5.05
N ILE A 307 -8.08 -8.96 5.41
CA ILE A 307 -7.09 -8.68 6.46
C ILE A 307 -7.82 -7.93 7.56
N THR A 308 -8.10 -8.61 8.67
CA THR A 308 -8.87 -8.06 9.79
C THR A 308 -8.11 -6.96 10.53
N MET A 309 -8.86 -5.98 11.05
CA MET A 309 -8.31 -4.96 11.94
C MET A 309 -7.88 -5.56 13.28
N LEU A 310 -8.69 -6.49 13.79
CA LEU A 310 -8.50 -7.14 15.08
C LEU A 310 -8.02 -8.60 14.90
N PRO A 311 -7.30 -9.17 15.88
CA PRO A 311 -6.97 -10.59 15.87
C PRO A 311 -8.23 -11.44 15.93
N ASP A 312 -8.18 -12.62 15.30
CA ASP A 312 -9.30 -13.55 15.25
C ASP A 312 -9.83 -13.91 16.65
N GLN A 313 -8.95 -14.04 17.64
CA GLN A 313 -9.35 -14.37 19.02
C GLN A 313 -10.20 -13.26 19.66
N VAL A 314 -9.96 -11.99 19.30
CA VAL A 314 -10.78 -10.87 19.79
C VAL A 314 -12.12 -10.84 19.05
N VAL A 315 -12.10 -11.05 17.74
CA VAL A 315 -13.31 -11.13 16.91
C VAL A 315 -14.21 -12.27 17.38
N GLU A 316 -13.65 -13.46 17.62
CA GLU A 316 -14.38 -14.62 18.14
C GLU A 316 -15.06 -14.35 19.48
N LEU A 317 -14.47 -13.53 20.36
CA LEU A 317 -15.08 -13.21 21.64
C LEU A 317 -16.22 -12.17 21.54
N ALA A 318 -16.15 -11.26 20.57
CA ALA A 318 -17.04 -10.10 20.45
C ALA A 318 -18.08 -10.19 19.32
N THR A 319 -17.87 -11.02 18.29
CA THR A 319 -18.81 -11.19 17.16
C THR A 319 -20.16 -11.68 17.66
N LEU A 320 -21.24 -11.10 17.12
CA LEU A 320 -22.63 -11.46 17.46
C LEU A 320 -23.05 -12.78 16.78
N ALA A 321 -22.34 -13.86 17.11
CA ALA A 321 -22.57 -15.18 16.55
C ALA A 321 -23.81 -15.88 17.16
N GLU A 322 -24.57 -16.56 16.31
CA GLU A 322 -25.75 -17.34 16.64
C GLU A 322 -25.49 -18.37 17.75
N GLY A 323 -26.46 -18.51 18.66
CA GLY A 323 -26.41 -19.44 19.79
C GLY A 323 -25.54 -18.96 20.95
N ARG A 324 -24.93 -17.76 20.86
CA ARG A 324 -24.11 -17.19 21.92
C ARG A 324 -24.78 -16.02 22.61
N THR A 325 -24.34 -15.76 23.84
CA THR A 325 -24.69 -14.57 24.60
C THR A 325 -23.45 -13.69 24.65
N VAL A 326 -23.53 -12.52 24.02
CA VAL A 326 -22.35 -11.72 23.65
C VAL A 326 -22.45 -10.33 24.27
N PRO A 327 -21.37 -9.78 24.88
CA PRO A 327 -21.37 -8.41 25.36
C PRO A 327 -21.58 -7.40 24.24
N SER A 328 -22.52 -6.48 24.44
CA SER A 328 -22.93 -5.49 23.45
C SER A 328 -23.20 -4.13 24.08
N VAL A 329 -23.09 -3.09 23.26
CA VAL A 329 -23.70 -1.78 23.53
C VAL A 329 -24.98 -1.71 22.71
N SER A 330 -26.11 -1.64 23.40
CA SER A 330 -27.44 -1.63 22.78
C SER A 330 -28.06 -0.24 22.84
N ILE A 331 -28.92 0.06 21.87
CA ILE A 331 -29.85 1.19 21.90
C ILE A 331 -31.28 0.67 21.67
N TYR A 332 -32.22 1.20 22.43
CA TYR A 332 -33.62 0.79 22.42
C TYR A 332 -34.53 1.99 22.21
N VAL A 333 -35.57 1.80 21.39
CA VAL A 333 -36.60 2.81 21.14
C VAL A 333 -37.97 2.15 21.00
N GLU A 334 -39.02 2.79 21.52
CA GLU A 334 -40.40 2.33 21.33
C GLU A 334 -40.95 2.90 20.02
N VAL A 335 -41.67 2.06 19.28
CA VAL A 335 -42.30 2.38 18.00
C VAL A 335 -43.79 2.04 18.02
N SER A 336 -44.56 2.78 17.24
CA SER A 336 -45.96 2.49 16.96
C SER A 336 -46.07 1.27 16.06
N THR A 337 -46.84 0.26 16.46
CA THR A 337 -47.10 -0.93 15.63
C THR A 337 -47.95 -0.58 14.39
N GLU A 338 -48.78 0.46 14.50
CA GLU A 338 -49.68 0.94 13.44
C GLU A 338 -48.97 1.80 12.39
N THR A 339 -47.99 2.62 12.78
CA THR A 339 -47.35 3.58 11.86
C THR A 339 -45.87 3.31 11.64
N GLY A 340 -45.18 2.62 12.55
CA GLY A 340 -43.73 2.48 12.56
C GLY A 340 -42.99 3.70 13.09
N GLU A 341 -43.70 4.76 13.46
CA GLU A 341 -43.13 5.97 14.03
C GLU A 341 -42.47 5.68 15.38
N LEU A 342 -41.33 6.32 15.63
CA LEU A 342 -40.68 6.31 16.93
C LEU A 342 -41.50 7.17 17.90
N ILE A 343 -41.89 6.61 19.03
CA ILE A 343 -42.81 7.22 19.99
C ILE A 343 -42.20 7.43 21.39
N SER A 344 -40.92 7.12 21.55
CA SER A 344 -40.16 7.40 22.77
C SER A 344 -38.78 7.98 22.45
N GLU A 345 -38.19 8.64 23.43
CA GLU A 345 -36.74 8.88 23.43
C GLU A 345 -36.00 7.53 23.51
N PRO A 346 -34.85 7.39 22.84
CA PRO A 346 -34.05 6.18 22.94
C PRO A 346 -33.32 6.10 24.29
N TYR A 347 -32.96 4.87 24.68
CA TYR A 347 -32.01 4.65 25.79
C TYR A 347 -30.97 3.60 25.42
N SER A 348 -29.78 3.71 25.99
CA SER A 348 -28.66 2.81 25.71
C SER A 348 -28.32 1.95 26.93
N ALA A 349 -27.80 0.76 26.70
CA ALA A 349 -27.38 -0.18 27.75
C ALA A 349 -26.10 -0.92 27.37
N ILE A 350 -25.29 -1.27 28.38
CA ILE A 350 -24.19 -2.24 28.26
C ILE A 350 -24.69 -3.54 28.90
N GLU A 351 -24.76 -4.60 28.10
CA GLU A 351 -25.44 -5.84 28.49
C GLU A 351 -24.91 -7.03 27.69
N GLN A 352 -25.34 -8.24 28.05
CA GLN A 352 -25.13 -9.41 27.21
C GLN A 352 -26.38 -9.69 26.37
N VAL A 353 -26.20 -9.86 25.07
CA VAL A 353 -27.29 -10.07 24.11
C VAL A 353 -27.30 -11.54 23.67
N PRO A 354 -28.39 -12.28 23.93
CA PRO A 354 -28.55 -13.64 23.43
C PRO A 354 -28.93 -13.62 21.94
N MET A 355 -28.00 -14.10 21.10
CA MET A 355 -28.15 -14.19 19.65
C MET A 355 -28.92 -15.47 19.27
N ALA A 356 -30.14 -15.29 18.79
CA ALA A 356 -31.03 -16.37 18.39
C ALA A 356 -30.80 -16.84 16.94
N ALA A 357 -30.41 -15.95 16.03
CA ALA A 357 -30.13 -16.30 14.64
C ALA A 357 -29.15 -15.34 13.96
N ASN A 358 -28.39 -15.84 12.99
CA ASN A 358 -27.64 -15.02 12.04
C ASN A 358 -28.25 -15.18 10.64
N LEU A 359 -29.12 -14.23 10.24
CA LEU A 359 -29.77 -14.27 8.93
C LEU A 359 -28.82 -13.85 7.81
N ARG A 360 -29.03 -14.39 6.60
CA ARG A 360 -28.15 -14.17 5.45
C ARG A 360 -28.87 -13.71 4.20
N HIS A 361 -28.37 -12.64 3.58
CA HIS A 361 -28.97 -12.02 2.39
C HIS A 361 -29.23 -12.99 1.24
N ASN A 362 -28.25 -13.85 0.93
CA ASN A 362 -28.34 -14.82 -0.15
C ASN A 362 -29.51 -15.81 -0.01
N HIS A 363 -29.99 -16.06 1.21
CA HIS A 363 -31.14 -16.93 1.47
C HIS A 363 -32.47 -16.16 1.49
N LEU A 364 -32.43 -14.84 1.73
CA LEU A 364 -33.61 -14.03 2.02
C LEU A 364 -34.02 -13.09 0.90
N ASP A 365 -33.08 -12.49 0.17
CA ASP A 365 -33.34 -11.40 -0.79
C ASP A 365 -34.26 -11.83 -1.95
N ALA A 366 -34.27 -13.13 -2.28
CA ALA A 366 -35.17 -13.69 -3.29
C ALA A 366 -36.63 -13.72 -2.82
N ALA A 367 -36.86 -13.96 -1.52
CA ALA A 367 -38.18 -14.12 -0.92
C ALA A 367 -38.72 -12.84 -0.29
N LEU A 368 -37.85 -11.92 0.12
CA LEU A 368 -38.23 -10.66 0.77
C LEU A 368 -38.24 -9.51 -0.24
N SER A 369 -39.40 -9.22 -0.79
CA SER A 369 -39.66 -7.98 -1.54
C SER A 369 -40.37 -6.94 -0.67
N LYS A 370 -40.42 -5.70 -1.17
CA LYS A 370 -41.22 -4.64 -0.55
C LYS A 370 -42.68 -5.06 -0.38
N GLU A 371 -43.26 -5.67 -1.41
CA GLU A 371 -44.64 -6.13 -1.39
C GLU A 371 -44.87 -7.20 -0.32
N VAL A 372 -43.92 -8.12 -0.13
CA VAL A 372 -43.98 -9.17 0.90
C VAL A 372 -43.94 -8.57 2.32
N LEU A 373 -43.11 -7.55 2.55
CA LEU A 373 -43.00 -6.90 3.85
C LEU A 373 -44.18 -5.96 4.14
N GLU A 374 -44.82 -5.41 3.10
CA GLU A 374 -45.98 -4.51 3.21
C GLU A 374 -47.33 -5.23 3.19
N ASP A 375 -47.37 -6.52 2.82
CA ASP A 375 -48.60 -7.32 2.79
C ASP A 375 -49.18 -7.46 4.22
N PRO A 376 -50.35 -6.87 4.53
CA PRO A 376 -50.93 -6.93 5.86
C PRO A 376 -51.43 -8.33 6.24
N ASP A 377 -51.74 -9.18 5.26
CA ASP A 377 -52.33 -10.51 5.47
C ASP A 377 -51.25 -11.60 5.61
N LEU A 378 -50.01 -11.31 5.21
CA LEU A 378 -48.87 -12.22 5.36
C LEU A 378 -48.22 -12.08 6.74
N HIS A 379 -48.36 -13.11 7.58
CA HIS A 379 -47.89 -13.11 8.96
C HIS A 379 -46.66 -14.00 9.22
N GLU A 380 -46.38 -14.93 8.31
CA GLU A 380 -45.27 -15.88 8.41
C GLU A 380 -44.62 -16.06 7.04
N LEU A 381 -43.31 -16.27 7.04
CA LEU A 381 -42.54 -16.61 5.84
C LEU A 381 -41.51 -17.68 6.22
N GLU A 382 -41.67 -18.90 5.69
CA GLU A 382 -40.92 -20.09 6.12
C GLU A 382 -39.41 -19.89 6.13
N VAL A 383 -38.85 -19.22 5.12
CA VAL A 383 -37.40 -18.97 5.00
C VAL A 383 -36.84 -18.00 6.06
N VAL A 384 -37.69 -17.14 6.63
CA VAL A 384 -37.34 -16.22 7.72
C VAL A 384 -37.68 -16.81 9.09
N GLY A 385 -38.71 -17.64 9.15
CA GLY A 385 -39.21 -18.25 10.38
C GLY A 385 -39.81 -17.21 11.33
N GLU A 386 -39.52 -17.37 12.62
CA GLU A 386 -40.11 -16.56 13.71
C GLU A 386 -39.78 -15.07 13.66
N PHE A 387 -38.74 -14.68 12.91
CA PHE A 387 -38.29 -13.28 12.82
C PHE A 387 -39.09 -12.46 11.80
N PHE A 388 -39.98 -13.08 11.03
CA PHE A 388 -40.71 -12.36 9.97
C PHE A 388 -41.55 -11.18 10.48
N PRO A 389 -42.32 -11.30 11.58
CA PRO A 389 -43.02 -10.13 12.16
C PRO A 389 -42.06 -9.02 12.61
N ALA A 390 -40.89 -9.39 13.14
CA ALA A 390 -39.86 -8.44 13.54
C ALA A 390 -39.29 -7.70 12.33
N LEU A 391 -39.01 -8.40 11.21
CA LEU A 391 -38.58 -7.78 9.95
C LEU A 391 -39.62 -6.81 9.39
N LYS A 392 -40.91 -7.15 9.43
CA LYS A 392 -41.98 -6.24 9.00
C LYS A 392 -42.02 -4.97 9.85
N MET A 393 -41.84 -5.12 11.17
CA MET A 393 -41.81 -3.97 12.07
C MET A 393 -40.59 -3.07 11.79
N LEU A 394 -39.41 -3.67 11.70
CA LEU A 394 -38.16 -2.96 11.38
C LEU A 394 -38.24 -2.26 10.02
N TRP A 395 -38.80 -2.91 8.99
CA TRP A 395 -39.03 -2.33 7.66
C TRP A 395 -39.88 -1.08 7.75
N LYS A 396 -41.04 -1.20 8.40
CA LYS A 396 -42.00 -0.09 8.55
C LYS A 396 -41.37 1.12 9.24
N SER A 397 -40.63 0.91 10.34
CA SER A 397 -39.90 1.99 11.01
C SER A 397 -38.75 2.55 10.17
N SER A 398 -38.08 1.72 9.36
CA SER A 398 -37.00 2.17 8.47
C SER A 398 -37.53 3.10 7.38
N CYS A 399 -38.73 2.83 6.86
CA CYS A 399 -39.42 3.74 5.93
C CYS A 399 -39.70 5.12 6.57
N VAL A 400 -40.06 5.15 7.86
CA VAL A 400 -40.25 6.42 8.59
C VAL A 400 -38.92 7.16 8.76
N LEU A 401 -37.88 6.47 9.24
CA LEU A 401 -36.54 7.04 9.41
C LEU A 401 -36.01 7.62 8.10
N ARG A 402 -36.14 6.88 6.99
CA ARG A 402 -35.76 7.35 5.66
C ARG A 402 -36.52 8.61 5.27
N MET A 403 -37.84 8.61 5.44
CA MET A 403 -38.70 9.77 5.10
C MET A 403 -38.25 11.02 5.87
N GLU A 404 -37.99 10.91 7.16
CA GLU A 404 -37.51 12.02 7.99
C GLU A 404 -36.16 12.57 7.49
N ARG A 405 -35.22 11.68 7.14
CA ARG A 405 -33.92 12.11 6.56
C ARG A 405 -34.11 12.79 5.21
N GLU A 406 -34.94 12.25 4.31
CA GLU A 406 -35.17 12.82 2.98
C GLU A 406 -35.80 14.22 3.05
N ILE A 407 -36.67 14.47 4.05
CA ILE A 407 -37.20 15.82 4.34
C ILE A 407 -36.06 16.79 4.68
N VAL A 408 -35.11 16.38 5.53
CA VAL A 408 -33.95 17.21 5.90
C VAL A 408 -32.99 17.41 4.73
N ARG A 409 -32.77 16.36 3.92
CA ARG A 409 -31.93 16.43 2.71
C ARG A 409 -32.52 17.33 1.62
N GLY A 410 -33.85 17.48 1.59
CA GLY A 410 -34.58 18.23 0.57
C GLY A 410 -34.67 17.51 -0.78
N GLN A 411 -34.15 16.29 -0.90
CA GLN A 411 -34.26 15.45 -2.09
C GLN A 411 -34.20 13.96 -1.72
N PRO A 412 -34.91 13.08 -2.45
CA PRO A 412 -34.84 11.64 -2.25
C PRO A 412 -33.44 11.10 -2.51
N GLU A 413 -33.07 10.05 -1.79
CA GLU A 413 -31.82 9.34 -2.03
C GLU A 413 -31.96 8.45 -3.27
N LYS A 414 -31.09 8.68 -4.26
CA LYS A 414 -31.09 7.90 -5.51
C LYS A 414 -30.30 6.60 -5.27
N HIS A 415 -30.97 5.47 -5.49
CA HIS A 415 -30.39 4.14 -5.35
C HIS A 415 -30.39 3.46 -6.73
N THR A 416 -29.51 3.86 -7.64
CA THR A 416 -29.45 3.27 -8.99
C THR A 416 -28.30 2.28 -9.19
N ARG A 417 -27.37 2.20 -8.23
CA ARG A 417 -26.21 1.30 -8.25
C ARG A 417 -26.65 -0.16 -8.04
N ILE A 418 -26.03 -1.06 -8.80
CA ILE A 418 -26.16 -2.52 -8.62
C ILE A 418 -24.91 -2.94 -7.87
N ASP A 419 -25.09 -3.55 -6.71
CA ASP A 419 -24.00 -4.19 -5.98
C ASP A 419 -23.78 -5.61 -6.50
N PHE A 420 -22.60 -6.17 -6.24
CA PHE A 420 -22.22 -7.48 -6.75
C PHE A 420 -21.51 -8.28 -5.68
N ASN A 421 -21.89 -9.54 -5.54
CA ASN A 421 -21.21 -10.49 -4.68
C ASN A 421 -20.20 -11.29 -5.49
N PHE A 422 -18.99 -11.41 -4.97
CA PHE A 422 -17.93 -12.20 -5.55
C PHE A 422 -17.72 -13.47 -4.73
N TYR A 423 -17.76 -14.62 -5.40
CA TYR A 423 -17.44 -15.91 -4.82
C TYR A 423 -16.18 -16.44 -5.51
N VAL A 424 -15.08 -16.50 -4.76
CA VAL A 424 -13.78 -16.95 -5.27
C VAL A 424 -13.43 -18.29 -4.63
N SER A 425 -13.10 -19.27 -5.46
CA SER A 425 -12.65 -20.59 -5.04
C SER A 425 -11.12 -20.65 -4.91
N ASP A 426 -10.61 -21.60 -4.12
CA ASP A 426 -9.17 -21.78 -3.88
C ASP A 426 -8.35 -22.01 -5.17
N ASP A 427 -8.98 -22.57 -6.21
CA ASP A 427 -8.37 -22.80 -7.53
C ASP A 427 -8.31 -21.54 -8.42
N GLY A 428 -8.82 -20.40 -7.93
CA GLY A 428 -8.87 -19.14 -8.65
C GLY A 428 -10.08 -18.99 -9.60
N THR A 429 -11.07 -19.88 -9.50
CA THR A 429 -12.38 -19.71 -10.17
C THR A 429 -13.18 -18.62 -9.46
N VAL A 430 -13.82 -17.73 -10.22
CA VAL A 430 -14.65 -16.66 -9.68
C VAL A 430 -16.06 -16.67 -10.27
N GLU A 431 -17.05 -16.51 -9.40
CA GLU A 431 -18.43 -16.23 -9.76
C GLU A 431 -18.81 -14.84 -9.25
N ILE A 432 -19.40 -14.04 -10.12
CA ILE A 432 -19.89 -12.71 -9.80
C ILE A 432 -21.40 -12.74 -10.00
N GLN A 433 -22.15 -12.40 -8.95
CA GLN A 433 -23.61 -12.38 -8.98
C GLN A 433 -24.12 -10.97 -8.66
N PRO A 434 -25.01 -10.40 -9.48
CA PRO A 434 -25.63 -9.12 -9.16
C PRO A 434 -26.51 -9.27 -7.93
N ARG A 435 -26.41 -8.30 -7.04
CA ARG A 435 -27.30 -8.14 -5.90
C ARG A 435 -28.52 -7.32 -6.32
N ARG A 436 -29.68 -7.69 -5.79
CA ARG A 436 -30.96 -7.09 -6.19
C ARG A 436 -30.98 -5.62 -5.74
N ARG A 437 -31.38 -4.72 -6.64
CA ARG A 437 -31.61 -3.30 -6.34
C ARG A 437 -32.64 -3.15 -5.22
N ASP A 438 -32.43 -2.16 -4.35
CA ASP A 438 -33.36 -1.77 -3.29
C ASP A 438 -33.80 -2.95 -2.41
N ALA A 439 -32.89 -3.90 -2.15
CA ALA A 439 -33.20 -5.03 -1.28
C ALA A 439 -33.72 -4.49 0.06
N PRO A 440 -34.95 -4.83 0.49
CA PRO A 440 -35.56 -4.22 1.66
C PRO A 440 -34.71 -4.35 2.94
N LEU A 441 -33.94 -5.43 3.02
CA LEU A 441 -33.01 -5.69 4.11
C LEU A 441 -31.86 -4.68 4.15
N ASP A 442 -31.28 -4.30 3.00
CA ASP A 442 -30.20 -3.30 2.95
C ASP A 442 -30.68 -1.95 3.46
N LEU A 443 -31.86 -1.52 2.99
CA LEU A 443 -32.45 -0.26 3.45
C LEU A 443 -32.71 -0.30 4.95
N LEU A 444 -33.31 -1.39 5.44
CA LEU A 444 -33.62 -1.56 6.86
C LEU A 444 -32.36 -1.47 7.71
N VAL A 445 -31.32 -2.25 7.39
CA VAL A 445 -30.07 -2.22 8.13
C VAL A 445 -29.45 -0.82 8.05
N ALA A 446 -29.36 -0.22 6.87
CA ALA A 446 -28.75 1.09 6.68
C ALA A 446 -29.45 2.19 7.49
N GLU A 447 -30.79 2.27 7.46
CA GLU A 447 -31.54 3.31 8.19
C GLU A 447 -31.36 3.18 9.71
N TRP A 448 -31.36 1.96 10.24
CA TRP A 448 -31.10 1.74 11.66
C TRP A 448 -29.65 2.04 12.04
N MET A 449 -28.67 1.68 11.22
CA MET A 449 -27.28 2.06 11.47
C MET A 449 -27.09 3.59 11.44
N ILE A 450 -27.76 4.29 10.52
CA ILE A 450 -27.75 5.75 10.48
C ILE A 450 -28.38 6.33 11.74
N TYR A 451 -29.51 5.79 12.18
CA TYR A 451 -30.18 6.18 13.42
C TYR A 451 -29.25 6.02 14.63
N VAL A 452 -28.65 4.84 14.84
CA VAL A 452 -27.73 4.61 15.98
C VAL A 452 -26.55 5.58 15.97
N ASN A 453 -25.90 5.75 14.83
CA ASN A 453 -24.75 6.65 14.68
C ASN A 453 -25.11 8.13 14.90
N ARG A 454 -26.34 8.54 14.55
CA ARG A 454 -26.88 9.88 14.85
C ARG A 454 -27.14 10.05 16.34
N GLU A 455 -27.83 9.10 16.97
CA GLU A 455 -28.24 9.18 18.37
C GLU A 455 -27.04 9.13 19.31
N TRP A 456 -26.13 8.18 19.13
CA TRP A 456 -24.91 8.10 19.93
C TRP A 456 -23.96 9.28 19.67
N GLY A 457 -23.87 9.77 18.43
CA GLY A 457 -23.16 11.01 18.14
C GLY A 457 -23.76 12.21 18.88
N GLY A 458 -25.09 12.30 18.96
CA GLY A 458 -25.78 13.34 19.73
C GLY A 458 -25.51 13.24 21.23
N MET A 459 -25.61 12.03 21.77
CA MET A 459 -25.35 11.75 23.18
C MET A 459 -23.94 12.16 23.61
N LEU A 460 -22.91 11.86 22.80
CA LEU A 460 -21.53 12.28 23.06
C LEU A 460 -21.39 13.81 23.06
N ASP A 461 -21.94 14.50 22.05
CA ASP A 461 -21.85 15.96 21.95
C ASP A 461 -22.60 16.68 23.08
N GLU A 462 -23.81 16.24 23.41
CA GLU A 462 -24.62 16.78 24.51
C GLU A 462 -23.90 16.66 25.85
N CYS A 463 -23.28 15.50 26.10
CA CYS A 463 -22.53 15.22 27.32
C CYS A 463 -21.09 15.78 27.30
N LYS A 464 -20.68 16.47 26.22
CA LYS A 464 -19.33 17.03 26.05
C LYS A 464 -18.21 15.98 26.14
N VAL A 465 -18.51 14.75 25.72
CA VAL A 465 -17.53 13.68 25.53
C VAL A 465 -17.00 13.76 24.10
N THR A 466 -15.68 13.63 23.95
CA THR A 466 -15.06 13.71 22.62
C THR A 466 -15.44 12.49 21.79
N GLY A 467 -16.04 12.70 20.63
CA GLY A 467 -16.34 11.67 19.63
C GLY A 467 -15.62 11.94 18.30
N ILE A 468 -15.61 10.95 17.42
CA ILE A 468 -15.14 11.05 16.04
C ILE A 468 -16.37 11.03 15.12
N TYR A 469 -16.53 12.10 14.36
CA TYR A 469 -17.67 12.38 13.51
C TYR A 469 -17.26 12.37 12.04
N ARG A 470 -18.17 11.91 11.17
CA ARG A 470 -18.12 12.15 9.73
C ARG A 470 -18.97 13.36 9.41
N VAL A 471 -18.33 14.39 8.88
CA VAL A 471 -18.96 15.68 8.60
C VAL A 471 -18.96 15.92 7.11
N GLN A 472 -20.10 16.38 6.58
CA GLN A 472 -20.23 16.79 5.19
C GLN A 472 -20.95 18.14 5.13
N PRO A 473 -20.24 19.24 4.82
CA PRO A 473 -20.88 20.55 4.65
C PRO A 473 -21.61 20.63 3.28
N PRO A 474 -22.56 21.58 3.10
CA PRO A 474 -23.40 21.72 1.89
C PRO A 474 -22.71 21.71 0.52
N MET A 475 -21.41 22.04 0.46
CA MET A 475 -20.61 22.06 -0.78
C MET A 475 -19.19 21.53 -0.54
N GLY A 476 -19.01 20.57 0.37
CA GLY A 476 -17.69 20.00 0.65
C GLY A 476 -17.71 18.48 0.75
N ARG A 477 -16.50 17.91 0.66
CA ARG A 477 -16.28 16.47 0.77
C ARG A 477 -16.49 16.01 2.20
N VAL A 478 -16.87 14.74 2.34
CA VAL A 478 -16.96 14.08 3.65
C VAL A 478 -15.56 14.01 4.26
N ARG A 479 -15.44 14.38 5.53
CA ARG A 479 -14.18 14.33 6.29
C ARG A 479 -14.39 13.88 7.71
N MET A 480 -13.35 13.37 8.34
CA MET A 480 -13.35 13.14 9.78
C MET A 480 -13.23 14.45 10.59
N SER A 481 -13.84 14.47 11.77
CA SER A 481 -13.84 15.60 12.70
C SER A 481 -13.95 15.09 14.14
N THR A 482 -13.33 15.76 15.10
CA THR A 482 -13.55 15.51 16.53
C THR A 482 -14.72 16.31 17.11
N HIS A 483 -15.36 17.12 16.28
CA HIS A 483 -16.48 17.97 16.65
C HIS A 483 -17.72 17.57 15.84
N ALA A 484 -18.85 17.51 16.54
CA ALA A 484 -20.15 17.28 15.92
C ALA A 484 -20.47 18.39 14.93
N ALA A 485 -20.92 18.00 13.74
CA ALA A 485 -21.43 18.91 12.72
C ALA A 485 -22.29 18.14 11.71
N PRO A 486 -23.13 18.85 10.93
CA PRO A 486 -24.05 18.21 10.00
C PRO A 486 -23.38 17.32 8.95
N HIS A 487 -24.06 16.24 8.60
CA HIS A 487 -23.78 15.45 7.42
C HIS A 487 -24.91 15.63 6.41
N VAL A 488 -24.80 16.66 5.56
CA VAL A 488 -25.88 17.09 4.66
C VAL A 488 -26.34 16.00 3.70
N GLY A 489 -25.41 15.19 3.19
CA GLY A 489 -25.73 14.09 2.28
C GLY A 489 -26.32 12.88 2.98
N LEU A 490 -26.44 12.85 4.31
CA LEU A 490 -27.23 11.85 5.04
C LEU A 490 -28.49 12.45 5.65
N GLY A 491 -28.63 13.78 5.66
CA GLY A 491 -29.78 14.45 6.28
C GLY A 491 -29.78 14.44 7.79
N VAL A 492 -28.62 14.35 8.44
CA VAL A 492 -28.51 14.24 9.90
C VAL A 492 -27.70 15.39 10.52
N PRO A 493 -28.08 15.85 11.74
CA PRO A 493 -27.41 16.98 12.40
C PRO A 493 -25.99 16.65 12.90
N GLN A 494 -25.73 15.37 13.19
CA GLN A 494 -24.41 14.82 13.50
C GLN A 494 -24.40 13.33 13.12
N TYR A 495 -23.19 12.80 12.84
CA TYR A 495 -23.01 11.40 12.46
C TYR A 495 -21.67 10.88 12.98
N ALA A 496 -21.70 9.99 13.98
CA ALA A 496 -20.52 9.39 14.57
C ALA A 496 -20.52 7.88 14.32
N TRP A 497 -19.59 7.38 13.49
CA TRP A 497 -19.48 5.94 13.23
C TRP A 497 -19.19 5.17 14.51
N SER A 498 -20.12 4.30 14.90
CA SER A 498 -20.12 3.56 16.15
C SER A 498 -20.76 2.17 16.01
N THR A 499 -21.15 1.79 14.80
CA THR A 499 -21.89 0.55 14.49
C THR A 499 -21.01 -0.53 13.85
N SER A 500 -19.69 -0.32 13.77
CA SER A 500 -18.77 -1.33 13.23
C SER A 500 -17.42 -1.42 13.95
N PRO A 501 -17.41 -1.57 15.29
CA PRO A 501 -16.19 -1.51 16.10
C PRO A 501 -15.24 -2.71 15.90
N LEU A 502 -15.67 -3.82 15.31
CA LEU A 502 -14.78 -4.94 14.98
C LEU A 502 -13.89 -4.64 13.78
N ARG A 503 -14.33 -3.76 12.87
CA ARG A 503 -13.69 -3.52 11.57
C ARG A 503 -13.25 -2.08 11.32
N ARG A 504 -13.63 -1.11 12.17
CA ARG A 504 -13.20 0.29 12.07
C ARG A 504 -12.72 0.82 13.41
N TYR A 505 -11.50 1.35 13.45
CA TYR A 505 -10.88 1.82 14.69
C TYR A 505 -11.58 3.06 15.24
N VAL A 506 -12.14 3.91 14.38
CA VAL A 506 -12.92 5.07 14.82
C VAL A 506 -14.20 4.68 15.55
N ASP A 507 -14.85 3.59 15.13
CA ASP A 507 -16.01 3.01 15.83
C ASP A 507 -15.59 2.42 17.17
N LEU A 508 -14.45 1.73 17.24
CA LEU A 508 -13.89 1.23 18.49
C LEU A 508 -13.63 2.38 19.49
N VAL A 509 -13.04 3.48 19.03
CA VAL A 509 -12.80 4.68 19.86
C VAL A 509 -14.10 5.33 20.32
N ASN A 510 -15.07 5.51 19.43
CA ASN A 510 -16.38 6.04 19.80
C ASN A 510 -17.09 5.13 20.80
N GLN A 511 -16.98 3.81 20.65
CA GLN A 511 -17.53 2.86 21.60
C GLN A 511 -16.84 2.93 22.97
N GLN A 512 -15.52 3.09 23.04
CA GLN A 512 -14.80 3.32 24.31
C GLN A 512 -15.32 4.58 25.05
N GLN A 513 -15.60 5.65 24.30
CA GLN A 513 -16.16 6.89 24.84
C GLN A 513 -17.60 6.71 25.32
N LEU A 514 -18.44 6.04 24.53
CA LEU A 514 -19.83 5.72 24.89
C LEU A 514 -19.89 4.82 26.13
N ILE A 515 -19.05 3.79 26.22
CA ILE A 515 -18.98 2.91 27.40
C ILE A 515 -18.62 3.71 28.65
N SER A 516 -17.62 4.59 28.57
CA SER A 516 -17.22 5.44 29.70
C SER A 516 -18.37 6.35 30.13
N LEU A 517 -19.06 6.96 29.17
CA LEU A 517 -20.23 7.81 29.42
C LEU A 517 -21.36 7.03 30.11
N LEU A 518 -21.70 5.84 29.61
CA LEU A 518 -22.77 4.98 30.16
C LEU A 518 -22.42 4.45 31.56
N ARG A 519 -21.15 4.20 31.84
CA ARG A 519 -20.64 3.82 33.17
C ARG A 519 -20.44 5.00 34.11
N GLN A 520 -20.63 6.24 33.63
CA GLN A 520 -20.33 7.48 34.37
C GLN A 520 -18.86 7.57 34.80
N GLU A 521 -17.97 7.05 33.95
CA GLU A 521 -16.52 7.08 34.10
C GLU A 521 -15.91 8.24 33.28
N PRO A 522 -14.68 8.69 33.61
CA PRO A 522 -13.99 9.69 32.81
C PRO A 522 -13.78 9.24 31.36
N PRO A 523 -13.93 10.14 30.37
CA PRO A 523 -13.63 9.85 28.95
C PRO A 523 -12.24 9.24 28.73
N VAL A 524 -12.15 8.21 27.89
CA VAL A 524 -10.87 7.53 27.56
C VAL A 524 -9.91 8.46 26.82
N TYR A 525 -10.44 9.32 25.95
CA TYR A 525 -9.70 10.35 25.23
C TYR A 525 -10.33 11.73 25.44
N THR A 526 -9.48 12.75 25.35
CA THR A 526 -9.88 14.16 25.32
C THR A 526 -9.74 14.74 23.92
N ALA A 527 -10.35 15.89 23.65
CA ALA A 527 -10.29 16.56 22.35
C ALA A 527 -8.86 16.97 21.92
N THR A 528 -7.92 17.08 22.88
CA THR A 528 -6.51 17.44 22.63
C THR A 528 -5.58 16.23 22.69
N ASP A 529 -6.11 15.01 22.76
CA ASP A 529 -5.31 13.80 22.83
C ASP A 529 -4.55 13.55 21.52
N ALA A 530 -3.22 13.47 21.61
CA ALA A 530 -2.36 13.33 20.44
C ALA A 530 -2.54 12.01 19.70
N GLU A 531 -2.82 10.90 20.41
CA GLU A 531 -3.04 9.59 19.78
C GLU A 531 -4.36 9.58 19.02
N LEU A 532 -5.42 10.18 19.61
CA LEU A 532 -6.72 10.35 18.97
C LEU A 532 -6.60 11.18 17.69
N LEU A 533 -5.98 12.37 17.78
CA LEU A 533 -5.83 13.28 16.65
C LEU A 533 -4.98 12.65 15.53
N SER A 534 -3.93 11.90 15.89
CA SER A 534 -3.13 11.16 14.92
C SER A 534 -3.98 10.08 14.23
N ALA A 535 -4.76 9.29 14.98
CA ALA A 535 -5.61 8.26 14.40
C ALA A 535 -6.67 8.85 13.46
N VAL A 536 -7.33 9.95 13.85
CA VAL A 536 -8.31 10.66 13.01
C VAL A 536 -7.68 11.16 11.70
N ASN A 537 -6.49 11.77 11.76
CA ASN A 537 -5.80 12.27 10.58
C ASN A 537 -5.32 11.15 9.65
N SER A 538 -4.85 10.03 10.21
CA SER A 538 -4.36 8.88 9.45
C SER A 538 -5.49 8.01 8.88
N PHE A 539 -6.68 8.04 9.49
CA PHE A 539 -7.81 7.20 9.10
C PHE A 539 -8.24 7.47 7.65
N ASP A 540 -8.53 8.72 7.27
CA ASP A 540 -9.01 9.02 5.91
C ASP A 540 -7.99 8.59 4.83
N VAL A 541 -6.68 8.77 5.09
CA VAL A 541 -5.61 8.36 4.17
C VAL A 541 -5.54 6.85 4.03
N THR A 542 -5.52 6.13 5.16
CA THR A 542 -5.39 4.68 5.18
C THR A 542 -6.64 4.01 4.62
N TYR A 543 -7.81 4.50 5.00
CA TYR A 543 -9.10 4.00 4.54
C TYR A 543 -9.26 4.19 3.02
N LYS A 544 -8.83 5.34 2.48
CA LYS A 544 -8.80 5.56 1.01
C LYS A 544 -7.85 4.58 0.32
N ALA A 545 -6.62 4.44 0.81
CA ALA A 545 -5.64 3.52 0.24
C ALA A 545 -6.12 2.06 0.27
N TYR A 546 -6.83 1.66 1.33
CA TYR A 546 -7.44 0.33 1.42
C TYR A 546 -8.53 0.21 0.37
N ALA A 547 -9.46 1.16 0.27
CA ALA A 547 -10.52 1.15 -0.75
C ALA A 547 -9.96 1.06 -2.19
N GLU A 548 -8.87 1.76 -2.52
CA GLU A 548 -8.20 1.68 -3.83
C GLU A 548 -7.67 0.26 -4.11
N PHE A 549 -7.10 -0.40 -3.11
CA PHE A 549 -6.67 -1.79 -3.23
C PHE A 549 -7.86 -2.75 -3.40
N GLN A 550 -8.95 -2.56 -2.65
CA GLN A 550 -10.16 -3.37 -2.76
C GLN A 550 -10.77 -3.26 -4.17
N GLN A 551 -10.90 -2.03 -4.69
CA GLN A 551 -11.37 -1.78 -6.06
C GLN A 551 -10.44 -2.39 -7.12
N SER A 552 -9.12 -2.31 -6.91
CA SER A 552 -8.14 -2.96 -7.80
C SER A 552 -8.30 -4.49 -7.80
N MET A 553 -8.64 -5.07 -6.65
CA MET A 553 -8.87 -6.50 -6.50
C MET A 553 -10.20 -6.94 -7.13
N GLU A 554 -11.29 -6.21 -6.91
CA GLU A 554 -12.56 -6.42 -7.61
C GLU A 554 -12.37 -6.35 -9.12
N ARG A 555 -11.60 -5.36 -9.59
CA ARG A 555 -11.26 -5.23 -11.00
C ARG A 555 -10.47 -6.44 -11.49
N TYR A 556 -9.45 -6.89 -10.77
CA TYR A 556 -8.71 -8.13 -11.10
C TYR A 556 -9.67 -9.31 -11.29
N TRP A 557 -10.60 -9.51 -10.35
CA TRP A 557 -11.55 -10.61 -10.41
C TRP A 557 -12.59 -10.46 -11.54
N CYS A 558 -13.01 -9.25 -11.88
CA CYS A 558 -13.81 -8.99 -13.08
C CYS A 558 -13.07 -9.42 -14.35
N LEU A 559 -11.77 -9.11 -14.46
CA LEU A 559 -10.97 -9.50 -15.62
C LEU A 559 -10.79 -11.04 -15.69
N ARG A 560 -10.54 -11.70 -14.55
CA ARG A 560 -10.53 -13.17 -14.45
C ARG A 560 -11.87 -13.76 -14.89
N TRP A 561 -12.97 -13.21 -14.42
CA TRP A 561 -14.31 -13.68 -14.75
C TRP A 561 -14.59 -13.59 -16.26
N ILE A 562 -14.20 -12.48 -16.91
CA ILE A 562 -14.33 -12.32 -18.37
C ILE A 562 -13.55 -13.42 -19.11
N GLN A 563 -12.30 -13.67 -18.70
CA GLN A 563 -11.48 -14.73 -19.29
C GLN A 563 -12.07 -16.13 -19.07
N GLN A 564 -12.58 -16.41 -17.87
CA GLN A 564 -13.20 -17.70 -17.52
C GLN A 564 -14.47 -17.97 -18.33
N LYS A 565 -15.31 -16.95 -18.56
CA LYS A 565 -16.54 -17.10 -19.36
C LYS A 565 -16.27 -17.21 -20.86
N GLY A 566 -15.13 -16.72 -21.34
CA GLY A 566 -14.79 -16.69 -22.78
C GLY A 566 -15.71 -15.81 -23.64
N ARG A 567 -16.55 -14.98 -23.01
CA ARG A 567 -17.46 -14.04 -23.66
C ARG A 567 -16.73 -12.71 -23.91
N LYS A 568 -16.89 -12.16 -25.12
CA LYS A 568 -16.30 -10.86 -25.50
C LYS A 568 -17.30 -9.71 -25.58
N GLN A 569 -18.57 -9.99 -25.81
CA GLN A 569 -19.58 -8.95 -26.06
C GLN A 569 -20.40 -8.70 -24.79
N PHE A 570 -20.49 -7.46 -24.35
CA PHE A 570 -21.18 -7.08 -23.11
C PHE A 570 -22.09 -5.89 -23.33
N ASP A 571 -23.15 -5.85 -22.52
CA ASP A 571 -24.02 -4.71 -22.43
C ASP A 571 -23.54 -3.76 -21.34
N GLY A 572 -23.76 -2.46 -21.55
CA GLY A 572 -23.44 -1.46 -20.56
C GLY A 572 -24.09 -0.12 -20.83
N VAL A 573 -23.79 0.82 -19.96
CA VAL A 573 -24.28 2.19 -20.02
C VAL A 573 -23.13 3.18 -19.96
N VAL A 574 -23.15 4.18 -20.82
CA VAL A 574 -22.18 5.29 -20.79
C VAL A 574 -22.45 6.13 -19.55
N VAL A 575 -21.50 6.20 -18.63
CA VAL A 575 -21.64 6.96 -17.38
C VAL A 575 -21.11 8.38 -17.49
N LYS A 576 -19.98 8.56 -18.20
CA LYS A 576 -19.32 9.85 -18.40
C LYS A 576 -18.33 9.75 -19.55
N ASP A 577 -18.34 10.71 -20.48
CA ASP A 577 -17.43 10.71 -21.65
C ASP A 577 -17.43 9.32 -22.35
N GLU A 578 -16.27 8.70 -22.57
CA GLU A 578 -16.13 7.36 -23.14
C GLU A 578 -16.20 6.22 -22.08
N LEU A 579 -16.49 6.54 -20.82
CA LEU A 579 -16.57 5.56 -19.73
C LEU A 579 -17.91 4.83 -19.77
N VAL A 580 -17.84 3.51 -19.80
CA VAL A 580 -18.99 2.59 -19.82
C VAL A 580 -18.94 1.70 -18.60
N ARG A 581 -20.05 1.63 -17.85
CA ARG A 581 -20.27 0.64 -16.80
C ARG A 581 -20.96 -0.58 -17.40
N LEU A 582 -20.41 -1.76 -17.19
CA LEU A 582 -21.04 -3.00 -17.64
C LEU A 582 -22.26 -3.36 -16.78
N ASP A 583 -23.22 -4.07 -17.37
CA ASP A 583 -24.44 -4.50 -16.67
C ASP A 583 -24.22 -5.76 -15.83
N ASP A 584 -23.43 -6.73 -16.32
CA ASP A 584 -23.31 -8.08 -15.75
C ASP A 584 -22.31 -8.16 -14.58
N ILE A 585 -21.38 -7.21 -14.49
CA ILE A 585 -20.27 -7.19 -13.51
C ILE A 585 -19.92 -5.74 -13.14
N PRO A 586 -19.32 -5.48 -11.97
CA PRO A 586 -18.95 -4.12 -11.52
C PRO A 586 -17.68 -3.62 -12.20
N LEU A 587 -17.64 -3.65 -13.53
CA LEU A 587 -16.48 -3.23 -14.32
C LEU A 587 -16.79 -1.97 -15.12
N PHE A 588 -15.93 -0.97 -14.94
CA PHE A 588 -15.88 0.20 -15.79
C PHE A 588 -14.81 0.02 -16.87
N VAL A 589 -15.16 0.35 -18.11
CA VAL A 589 -14.28 0.26 -19.28
C VAL A 589 -14.38 1.54 -20.10
N ARG A 590 -13.30 1.89 -20.82
CA ARG A 590 -13.27 3.10 -21.65
C ARG A 590 -13.32 2.72 -23.13
N LEU A 591 -14.25 3.31 -23.88
CA LEU A 591 -14.34 3.12 -25.32
C LEU A 591 -13.12 3.74 -26.01
N VAL A 592 -12.55 3.02 -26.98
CA VAL A 592 -11.39 3.48 -27.75
C VAL A 592 -11.80 3.90 -29.16
N GLY A 593 -11.33 5.07 -29.60
CA GLY A 593 -11.44 5.50 -31.00
C GLY A 593 -12.83 5.95 -31.45
N VAL A 594 -13.73 6.27 -30.52
CA VAL A 594 -15.09 6.75 -30.80
C VAL A 594 -15.40 8.00 -29.99
N THR A 595 -16.23 8.87 -30.55
CA THR A 595 -16.82 9.98 -29.77
C THR A 595 -17.83 9.42 -28.77
N SER A 596 -17.85 9.95 -27.55
CA SER A 596 -18.84 9.58 -26.53
C SER A 596 -20.28 9.57 -27.09
N PRO A 597 -21.04 8.47 -26.92
CA PRO A 597 -22.45 8.41 -27.26
C PRO A 597 -23.35 9.32 -26.40
N GLY A 598 -22.85 9.82 -25.27
CA GLY A 598 -23.58 10.64 -24.29
C GLY A 598 -23.99 9.86 -23.03
N ARG A 599 -24.05 10.56 -21.88
CA ARG A 599 -24.39 9.98 -20.56
C ARG A 599 -25.77 9.30 -20.58
N GLY A 600 -25.82 8.12 -19.95
CA GLY A 600 -26.99 7.25 -19.82
C GLY A 600 -27.37 6.46 -21.07
N VAL A 601 -26.64 6.60 -22.18
CA VAL A 601 -26.88 5.83 -23.42
C VAL A 601 -26.45 4.38 -23.21
N GLN A 602 -27.34 3.46 -23.57
CA GLN A 602 -27.08 2.03 -23.53
C GLN A 602 -26.31 1.58 -24.77
N VAL A 603 -25.26 0.82 -24.54
CA VAL A 603 -24.30 0.39 -25.55
C VAL A 603 -24.04 -1.10 -25.45
N GLU A 604 -23.70 -1.69 -26.60
CA GLU A 604 -23.11 -3.02 -26.69
C GLU A 604 -21.63 -2.84 -27.04
N VAL A 605 -20.75 -3.48 -26.28
CA VAL A 605 -19.30 -3.32 -26.38
C VAL A 605 -18.60 -4.65 -26.55
N GLU A 606 -17.47 -4.64 -27.25
CA GLU A 606 -16.54 -5.76 -27.35
C GLU A 606 -15.34 -5.52 -26.45
N LEU A 607 -15.07 -6.45 -25.55
CA LEU A 607 -13.85 -6.52 -24.75
C LEU A 607 -12.83 -7.42 -25.44
N ASP A 608 -11.63 -6.90 -25.61
CA ASP A 608 -10.47 -7.61 -26.15
C ASP A 608 -9.25 -7.33 -25.26
N GLN A 609 -8.09 -7.95 -25.53
CA GLN A 609 -6.83 -7.76 -24.78
C GLN A 609 -7.02 -7.48 -23.27
N VAL A 610 -7.42 -8.52 -22.53
CA VAL A 610 -7.57 -8.47 -21.08
C VAL A 610 -6.22 -8.76 -20.42
N ASP A 611 -5.67 -7.80 -19.69
CA ASP A 611 -4.41 -7.92 -18.97
C ASP A 611 -4.62 -7.76 -17.47
N GLU A 612 -4.48 -8.87 -16.74
CA GLU A 612 -4.60 -8.92 -15.28
C GLU A 612 -3.48 -8.20 -14.56
N LEU A 613 -2.27 -8.14 -15.14
CA LEU A 613 -1.11 -7.55 -14.48
C LEU A 613 -1.22 -6.03 -14.45
N THR A 614 -1.62 -5.43 -15.57
CA THR A 614 -1.83 -3.98 -15.68
C THR A 614 -3.26 -3.56 -15.30
N LEU A 615 -4.14 -4.53 -15.03
CA LEU A 615 -5.58 -4.33 -14.80
C LEU A 615 -6.25 -3.56 -15.95
N THR A 616 -5.82 -3.81 -17.19
CA THR A 616 -6.36 -3.13 -18.37
C THR A 616 -7.18 -4.07 -19.23
N VAL A 617 -8.14 -3.47 -19.94
CA VAL A 617 -8.96 -4.15 -20.94
C VAL A 617 -9.25 -3.17 -22.06
N SER A 618 -9.04 -3.60 -23.30
CA SER A 618 -9.41 -2.80 -24.46
C SER A 618 -10.89 -2.97 -24.76
N CYS A 619 -11.58 -1.87 -25.06
CA CYS A 619 -13.02 -1.87 -25.27
C CYS A 619 -13.39 -1.10 -26.54
N LYS A 620 -14.20 -1.72 -27.39
CA LYS A 620 -14.71 -1.15 -28.64
C LYS A 620 -16.23 -1.09 -28.62
N LEU A 621 -16.80 -0.04 -29.18
CA LEU A 621 -18.25 0.07 -29.36
C LEU A 621 -18.69 -0.82 -30.53
N ILE A 622 -19.64 -1.72 -30.28
CA ILE A 622 -20.28 -2.54 -31.32
C ILE A 622 -21.53 -1.81 -31.84
N ALA A 623 -22.45 -1.47 -30.94
CA ALA A 623 -23.73 -0.89 -31.31
C ALA A 623 -24.30 0.00 -30.19
N LEU A 624 -25.14 0.95 -30.59
CA LEU A 624 -26.03 1.68 -29.67
C LEU A 624 -27.34 0.90 -29.57
N LYS A 625 -27.85 0.67 -28.36
CA LYS A 625 -29.14 0.00 -28.15
C LYS A 625 -30.31 0.94 -28.42
N LYS A 626 -30.63 1.11 -29.71
CA LYS A 626 -31.73 1.98 -30.20
C LYS A 626 -33.08 1.58 -29.59
N GLY A 627 -33.86 2.57 -29.18
CA GLY A 627 -35.21 2.37 -28.63
C GLY A 627 -35.26 2.09 -27.13
N THR A 628 -34.11 2.00 -26.44
CA THR A 628 -34.05 1.85 -24.99
C THR A 628 -33.95 3.23 -24.33
N PRO A 629 -34.78 3.54 -23.32
CA PRO A 629 -34.68 4.80 -22.62
C PRO A 629 -33.30 4.96 -21.97
N THR A 630 -32.79 6.19 -21.99
CA THR A 630 -31.58 6.60 -21.27
C THR A 630 -31.72 6.20 -19.81
N ARG A 631 -30.73 5.46 -19.28
CA ARG A 631 -30.74 5.08 -17.86
C ARG A 631 -30.46 6.32 -17.04
N LEU A 632 -31.29 6.57 -16.02
CA LEU A 632 -30.94 7.51 -14.97
C LEU A 632 -29.79 6.90 -14.16
N LEU A 633 -28.72 7.66 -14.01
CA LEU A 633 -27.50 7.28 -13.29
C LEU A 633 -27.38 8.16 -12.05
N ASP A 634 -26.86 7.61 -10.96
CA ASP A 634 -26.58 8.38 -9.75
C ASP A 634 -25.52 9.45 -10.03
N ASP A 635 -25.60 10.57 -9.33
CA ASP A 635 -24.62 11.65 -9.46
C ASP A 635 -23.25 11.23 -8.87
N ASP A 636 -23.25 10.26 -7.94
CA ASP A 636 -22.05 9.67 -7.34
C ASP A 636 -21.34 8.65 -8.26
N GLU A 637 -21.96 8.19 -9.36
CA GLU A 637 -21.27 7.37 -10.38
C GLU A 637 -20.19 8.17 -11.16
N GLU A 638 -20.14 9.50 -10.97
CA GLU A 638 -19.19 10.40 -11.62
C GLU A 638 -17.91 10.68 -10.81
N GLU A 639 -17.88 10.38 -9.49
CA GLU A 639 -16.76 10.75 -8.62
C GLU A 639 -15.50 9.91 -8.91
N GLU A 640 -14.45 10.57 -9.41
CA GLU A 640 -13.04 10.13 -9.50
C GLU A 640 -12.79 8.64 -9.88
N ILE A 641 -13.53 8.07 -10.84
CA ILE A 641 -13.17 6.76 -11.43
C ILE A 641 -11.93 6.92 -12.32
N GLU A 642 -10.75 6.84 -11.71
CA GLU A 642 -9.48 6.71 -12.41
C GLU A 642 -9.27 5.25 -12.83
N LEU A 643 -9.50 4.97 -14.11
CA LEU A 643 -9.14 3.67 -14.68
C LEU A 643 -7.61 3.56 -14.80
N PRO A 644 -7.04 2.36 -14.53
CA PRO A 644 -5.63 2.10 -14.83
C PRO A 644 -5.33 2.45 -16.28
N GLN A 645 -4.38 3.34 -16.51
CA GLN A 645 -3.88 3.62 -17.84
C GLN A 645 -2.96 2.48 -18.26
N ALA A 646 -3.08 2.01 -19.51
CA ALA A 646 -2.08 1.10 -20.06
C ALA A 646 -0.69 1.75 -19.91
N PRO A 647 0.33 1.01 -19.45
CA PRO A 647 1.66 1.56 -19.35
C PRO A 647 2.06 2.09 -20.73
N VAL A 648 2.26 3.40 -20.83
CA VAL A 648 2.92 3.99 -21.99
C VAL A 648 4.28 3.32 -22.05
N ALA A 649 4.59 2.63 -23.14
CA ALA A 649 5.91 2.07 -23.36
C ALA A 649 6.92 3.19 -23.08
N VAL A 650 7.74 3.02 -22.04
CA VAL A 650 8.81 3.96 -21.69
C VAL A 650 9.84 3.83 -22.80
N VAL A 651 9.62 4.57 -23.89
CA VAL A 651 10.68 4.98 -24.79
C VAL A 651 11.47 6.03 -24.03
N ASP A 652 12.71 5.65 -23.75
CA ASP A 652 13.78 6.45 -23.18
C ASP A 652 13.61 7.96 -23.45
N ALA A 653 13.25 8.71 -22.40
CA ALA A 653 13.32 10.15 -22.39
C ALA A 653 14.15 10.51 -21.15
N GLY A 654 15.41 10.83 -21.41
CA GLY A 654 16.35 11.28 -20.39
C GLY A 654 15.91 12.57 -19.69
N GLU A 655 16.57 12.78 -18.56
CA GLU A 655 16.58 13.99 -17.74
C GLU A 655 15.32 14.24 -16.88
N SER A 656 15.36 13.69 -15.67
CA SER A 656 14.50 14.07 -14.55
C SER A 656 14.82 15.49 -14.09
N GLU A 657 13.88 16.41 -14.22
CA GLU A 657 13.87 17.66 -13.44
C GLU A 657 13.69 17.33 -11.95
N GLY A 658 14.63 17.83 -11.14
CA GLY A 658 14.64 17.64 -9.70
C GLY A 658 13.54 18.47 -9.02
N LEU A 659 12.65 17.78 -8.30
CA LEU A 659 11.84 18.37 -7.25
C LEU A 659 12.78 18.89 -6.16
N SER A 660 12.85 20.22 -6.04
CA SER A 660 13.56 20.89 -4.95
C SER A 660 12.73 20.82 -3.66
N PRO A 661 13.35 20.63 -2.49
CA PRO A 661 12.64 20.63 -1.20
C PRO A 661 12.12 22.03 -0.84
N PRO A 662 11.08 22.13 0.00
CA PRO A 662 10.50 23.42 0.40
C PRO A 662 11.48 24.24 1.23
N ASP A 663 11.52 25.52 0.91
CA ASP A 663 12.46 26.53 1.42
C ASP A 663 12.00 27.02 2.81
N ASP A 664 12.75 26.66 3.85
CA ASP A 664 12.63 27.23 5.20
C ASP A 664 13.32 28.61 5.22
N SER A 665 12.57 29.68 4.98
CA SER A 665 13.03 31.04 5.32
C SER A 665 11.88 31.98 5.71
N VAL A 666 11.37 31.83 6.94
CA VAL A 666 10.67 32.93 7.62
C VAL A 666 11.73 33.90 8.16
N GLY A 667 12.10 34.86 7.32
CA GLY A 667 12.83 36.06 7.72
C GLY A 667 11.89 37.05 8.42
N GLY A 668 12.23 37.42 9.64
CA GLY A 668 11.55 38.46 10.39
C GLY A 668 11.90 39.89 9.94
N SER A 669 11.04 40.82 10.39
CA SER A 669 11.30 42.24 10.66
C SER A 669 11.39 43.22 9.46
N ALA A 670 10.35 44.04 9.27
CA ALA A 670 10.30 45.44 9.73
C ALA A 670 9.26 46.29 8.94
N ALA A 671 8.20 46.72 9.62
CA ALA A 671 7.57 48.06 9.59
C ALA A 671 6.19 48.00 10.25
#